data_AF-A0A8H7ARI2-F1
#
_entry.id   AF-A0A8H7ARI2-F1
#
_cell.length_a   1.000
_cell.length_b   1.000
_cell.length_c   1.000
_cell.angle_alpha   90.00
_cell.angle_beta   90.00
_cell.angle_gamma   90.00
#
_symmetry.space_group_name_H-M   'P 1'
#
loop_
_entity.id
_entity.type
_entity.pdbx_description
1 polymer ?
#
loop_
_entity_poly.entity_id
_entity_poly.type
_entity_poly.pdbx_seq_one_letter_code
_entity_poly.pdbx_strand_id
1 'polypeptide(L)'
;MLMTMLEANGHRVFPTLLRKHVRDDVCWTDGAERPWRRCPYWLVLRVGLERHLCRLHGGEAGKAHYKFLLCLALAGLVEDALEHLSPEILALLNAKLTRRIVKLEVDKDRVSPNTRFIYETLLNSVRPLLRKITSRTKQQVEGEWNRFKGSIRRRTPRLQHYAQEGNLRLTLPNSGPYLHRVLSSYQCMGSAPAMSGSYQLPSEFDVSAARSPHFKAFARHYYSLSDLEVDVEESLSSQSGLIMNPKKCCMQLAAKINAYINDVGSAYDRNPEQKSVMLLTVMELWMSMDQAATKLFDLLRDYSPGIPPEILEVLQLSNLTDLHHLQVIEEYLRDRHTKCNFSRRTIFDDPVKGRFSDRYFQESQDSQMLQELQQDIKEWAEAARQRKEKEWQHLSSEFEDLERSVAQAACLYMNEDFRVVHDDKHCRKCYLQRKARRMEIEIHEHPLPSDPVQANAVVFELGCPKAFAAYRNSTWKILGSLARPKPVQAVEPRLMVSDYSGLSAFVQSTSEGISLGSTTKSFHRTHYKCVRFPAALEDVCLTNGLKWGYFDTATKAWPGRHAEKPTFAHHCQMTLPPGSPFSFMQFSNAFAVDSDGPSSYEVLASQTRCPSGLNVQEFTAYQTLFSGKSRHWPQMLIELASSNLNFSSEATALLMVQLALQAGPFHKSDPLRTVHRIFRDEFFCRRLFEQINKRLDEISSNWREINCMQMLLTLILKMCSIGPELVIGEALKVLERIRAATFKWTSQLRSEIHRSTDAGTSQRCSRYAFWAALLCRKTFIQYVWDVDTTPSQDRHFAALRCFIECSITLQDNLFGDPAALPVPARNALIADLKMTYRIRFVLLRSLMASTKSLESAIDSVWPQSEGQIARSYSPLESPEYPKDWWVKSTIRATEGNQQQTIHYHLLGGHLLVDGQPIGKLPAKHGESVVLEGLFGKQSLLTYPSGRPGMSYVLAFPINGHQIHLGFRNKDLIVQAYICDTVLEFVPPKVFGDESNFDLPASLVENSVHWLDLRTGVLEVRQRPAIWNFKPGNWRLDLNTRKAERRNSALVDPPSRIVPTSFIDFRLL
;
A
#
# COMPACT_ATOMS: atom_id res chain seq x y z
N MET A 1 -0.65 -55.42 -23.33
CA MET A 1 -1.25 -56.75 -23.57
C MET A 1 -1.05 -57.70 -22.39
N LEU A 2 0.17 -57.84 -21.82
CA LEU A 2 0.42 -58.71 -20.66
C LEU A 2 -0.33 -58.29 -19.37
N MET A 3 -0.34 -57.00 -19.04
CA MET A 3 -1.04 -56.52 -17.83
C MET A 3 -2.56 -56.70 -17.91
N THR A 4 -3.16 -56.52 -19.09
CA THR A 4 -4.59 -56.74 -19.31
C THR A 4 -5.00 -58.22 -19.23
N MET A 5 -4.14 -59.16 -19.66
CA MET A 5 -4.38 -60.60 -19.45
C MET A 5 -4.23 -61.03 -17.99
N LEU A 6 -3.26 -60.46 -17.26
CA LEU A 6 -3.07 -60.71 -15.82
C LEU A 6 -4.18 -60.10 -14.98
N GLU A 7 -4.82 -59.02 -15.43
CA GLU A 7 -5.95 -58.40 -14.72
C GLU A 7 -7.28 -59.14 -14.96
N ALA A 8 -7.47 -59.75 -16.14
CA ALA A 8 -8.67 -60.53 -16.47
C ALA A 8 -8.66 -61.97 -15.92
N ASN A 9 -7.49 -62.62 -15.87
CA ASN A 9 -7.37 -64.03 -15.43
C ASN A 9 -6.58 -64.22 -14.13
N GLY A 10 -5.97 -63.16 -13.61
CA GLY A 10 -5.23 -63.20 -12.35
C GLY A 10 -6.10 -62.75 -11.17
N HIS A 11 -5.64 -63.09 -9.97
CA HIS A 11 -6.19 -62.56 -8.72
C HIS A 11 -5.21 -61.54 -8.14
N ARG A 12 -5.72 -60.45 -7.55
CA ARG A 12 -4.87 -59.45 -6.88
C ARG A 12 -4.22 -60.08 -5.65
N VAL A 13 -2.90 -60.22 -5.70
CA VAL A 13 -2.09 -60.57 -4.54
C VAL A 13 -1.47 -59.29 -3.99
N PHE A 14 -1.57 -59.07 -2.68
CA PHE A 14 -0.95 -57.93 -2.00
C PHE A 14 0.34 -58.39 -1.29
N PRO A 15 1.47 -58.50 -2.00
CA PRO A 15 2.72 -58.90 -1.37
C PRO A 15 3.19 -57.81 -0.40
N THR A 16 3.88 -58.22 0.67
CA THR A 16 4.53 -57.27 1.57
C THR A 16 5.48 -56.37 0.77
N LEU A 17 5.21 -55.06 0.81
CA LEU A 17 5.96 -54.08 0.01
C LEU A 17 7.36 -53.86 0.59
N LEU A 18 8.39 -54.10 -0.22
CA LEU A 18 9.77 -53.74 0.12
C LEU A 18 10.02 -52.27 -0.21
N ARG A 19 10.28 -51.45 0.81
CA ARG A 19 10.65 -50.04 0.63
C ARG A 19 12.17 -49.88 0.66
N LYS A 20 12.75 -49.32 -0.42
CA LYS A 20 14.17 -48.96 -0.49
C LYS A 20 14.34 -47.46 -0.74
N HIS A 21 15.23 -46.84 0.03
CA HIS A 21 15.60 -45.44 -0.18
C HIS A 21 16.55 -45.34 -1.37
N VAL A 22 16.11 -44.66 -2.43
CA VAL A 22 16.91 -44.44 -3.64
C VAL A 22 17.97 -43.35 -3.40
N ARG A 23 17.64 -42.31 -2.60
CA ARG A 23 18.52 -41.15 -2.25
C ARG A 23 19.19 -40.57 -3.50
N ASP A 24 18.36 -39.95 -4.34
CA ASP A 24 18.82 -39.06 -5.40
C ASP A 24 19.06 -37.68 -4.79
N ASP A 25 20.16 -37.03 -5.16
CA ASP A 25 20.54 -35.70 -4.64
C ASP A 25 20.83 -34.75 -5.81
N VAL A 26 20.42 -33.49 -5.67
CA VAL A 26 20.68 -32.41 -6.63
C VAL A 26 21.51 -31.33 -5.93
N CYS A 27 22.81 -31.32 -6.18
CA CYS A 27 23.73 -30.32 -5.63
C CYS A 27 23.79 -29.12 -6.58
N TRP A 28 23.20 -27.99 -6.17
CA TRP A 28 23.16 -26.75 -6.96
C TRP A 28 24.42 -25.90 -6.74
N THR A 29 25.50 -26.26 -7.42
CA THR A 29 26.70 -25.41 -7.59
C THR A 29 27.09 -25.39 -9.05
N ASP A 30 27.60 -24.25 -9.53
CA ASP A 30 27.97 -24.04 -10.94
C ASP A 30 28.91 -25.14 -11.45
N GLY A 31 28.50 -25.80 -12.53
CA GLY A 31 29.21 -26.94 -13.14
C GLY A 31 28.65 -28.33 -12.85
N ALA A 32 27.61 -28.47 -12.02
CA ALA A 32 26.98 -29.77 -11.70
C ALA A 32 25.57 -29.93 -12.30
N GLU A 33 25.44 -29.92 -13.63
CA GLU A 33 24.14 -30.01 -14.35
C GLU A 33 23.51 -31.41 -14.38
N ARG A 34 24.16 -32.43 -13.80
CA ARG A 34 23.65 -33.81 -13.79
C ARG A 34 23.34 -34.27 -12.36
N PRO A 35 22.09 -34.66 -12.04
CA PRO A 35 21.73 -35.12 -10.71
C PRO A 35 22.51 -36.38 -10.34
N TRP A 36 23.01 -36.46 -9.11
CA TRP A 36 23.66 -37.67 -8.63
C TRP A 36 22.59 -38.74 -8.36
N ARG A 37 22.58 -39.80 -9.17
CA ARG A 37 21.66 -40.93 -9.03
C ARG A 37 22.42 -42.21 -8.76
N ARG A 38 21.90 -43.03 -7.85
CA ARG A 38 22.47 -44.36 -7.60
C ARG A 38 22.18 -45.30 -8.77
N CYS A 39 23.14 -46.18 -9.09
CA CYS A 39 23.00 -47.16 -10.17
C CYS A 39 21.68 -47.95 -10.08
N PRO A 40 20.76 -47.80 -11.06
CA PRO A 40 19.48 -48.50 -11.07
C PRO A 40 19.65 -50.02 -11.07
N TYR A 41 20.64 -50.55 -11.77
CA TYR A 41 20.96 -51.97 -11.80
C TYR A 41 21.28 -52.52 -10.40
N TRP A 42 22.09 -51.78 -9.62
CA TRP A 42 22.39 -52.15 -8.23
C TRP A 42 21.17 -52.07 -7.30
N LEU A 43 20.21 -51.20 -7.59
CA LEU A 43 18.94 -51.16 -6.86
C LEU A 43 18.11 -52.41 -7.16
N VAL A 44 17.96 -52.77 -8.44
CA VAL A 44 17.21 -53.97 -8.86
C VAL A 44 17.81 -55.23 -8.25
N LEU A 45 19.13 -55.41 -8.33
CA LEU A 45 19.82 -56.56 -7.73
C LEU A 45 19.54 -56.68 -6.22
N ARG A 46 19.67 -55.58 -5.48
CA ARG A 46 19.43 -55.57 -4.03
C ARG A 46 17.98 -55.88 -3.67
N VAL A 47 17.02 -55.32 -4.40
CA VAL A 47 15.59 -55.57 -4.18
C VAL A 47 15.24 -57.01 -4.55
N GLY A 48 15.76 -57.51 -5.67
CA GLY A 48 15.57 -58.89 -6.12
C GLY A 48 16.11 -59.90 -5.11
N LEU A 49 17.36 -59.70 -4.64
CA LEU A 49 18.00 -60.55 -3.64
C LEU A 49 17.24 -60.57 -2.31
N GLU A 50 16.87 -59.40 -1.77
CA GLU A 50 16.10 -59.34 -0.52
C GLU A 50 14.74 -60.03 -0.67
N ARG A 51 14.04 -59.81 -1.79
CA ARG A 51 12.74 -60.42 -2.04
C ARG A 51 12.83 -61.93 -2.19
N HIS A 52 13.85 -62.42 -2.89
CA HIS A 52 14.10 -63.84 -3.06
C HIS A 52 14.41 -64.51 -1.72
N LEU A 53 15.30 -63.93 -0.91
CA LEU A 53 15.66 -64.45 0.41
C LEU A 53 14.49 -64.40 1.40
N CYS A 54 13.71 -63.32 1.41
CA CYS A 54 12.49 -63.22 2.22
C CYS A 54 11.41 -64.22 1.79
N ARG A 55 11.33 -64.57 0.50
CA ARG A 55 10.42 -65.63 0.04
C ARG A 55 10.88 -67.02 0.46
N LEU A 56 12.18 -67.31 0.41
CA LEU A 56 12.73 -68.62 0.76
C LEU A 56 12.74 -68.90 2.26
N HIS A 57 13.15 -67.91 3.06
CA HIS A 57 13.40 -68.09 4.50
C HIS A 57 12.36 -67.38 5.38
N GLY A 58 11.34 -66.75 4.80
CA GLY A 58 10.39 -65.90 5.52
C GLY A 58 10.90 -64.47 5.75
N GLY A 59 10.01 -63.59 6.21
CA GLY A 59 10.25 -62.14 6.24
C GLY A 59 11.48 -61.73 7.06
N GLU A 60 11.53 -62.07 8.35
CA GLU A 60 12.61 -61.64 9.23
C GLU A 60 13.93 -62.37 8.96
N ALA A 61 13.90 -63.69 8.84
CA ALA A 61 15.09 -64.50 8.60
C ALA A 61 15.69 -64.25 7.20
N GLY A 62 14.87 -64.12 6.14
CA GLY A 62 15.38 -63.76 4.82
C GLY A 62 16.01 -62.37 4.77
N LYS A 63 15.45 -61.41 5.52
CA LYS A 63 16.03 -60.07 5.68
C LYS A 63 17.36 -60.12 6.42
N ALA A 64 17.52 -61.02 7.40
CA ALA A 64 18.80 -61.27 8.05
C ALA A 64 19.86 -61.72 7.04
N HIS A 65 19.60 -62.81 6.31
CA HIS A 65 20.51 -63.36 5.30
C HIS A 65 20.92 -62.31 4.25
N TYR A 66 19.98 -61.51 3.75
CA TYR A 66 20.28 -60.42 2.82
C TYR A 66 21.25 -59.38 3.41
N LYS A 67 21.07 -58.98 4.67
CA LYS A 67 21.94 -57.99 5.30
C LYS A 67 23.35 -58.56 5.54
N PHE A 68 23.48 -59.84 5.90
CA PHE A 68 24.79 -60.51 6.02
C PHE A 68 25.49 -60.64 4.67
N LEU A 69 24.76 -61.04 3.61
CA LEU A 69 25.30 -61.12 2.26
C LEU A 69 25.87 -59.77 1.80
N LEU A 70 25.15 -58.68 2.05
CA LEU A 70 25.67 -57.34 1.73
C LEU A 70 26.81 -56.88 2.64
N CYS A 71 26.96 -57.45 3.82
CA CYS A 71 28.12 -57.22 4.68
C CYS A 71 29.35 -57.93 4.10
N LEU A 72 29.18 -59.19 3.69
CA LEU A 72 30.21 -59.99 3.01
C LEU A 72 30.65 -59.38 1.68
N ALA A 73 29.71 -58.93 0.85
CA ALA A 73 30.03 -58.27 -0.42
C ALA A 73 30.82 -56.96 -0.21
N LEU A 74 30.52 -56.21 0.85
CA LEU A 74 31.32 -55.03 1.22
C LEU A 74 32.69 -55.42 1.76
N ALA A 75 32.79 -56.53 2.50
CA ALA A 75 34.05 -57.03 3.02
C ALA A 75 34.97 -57.51 1.89
N GLY A 76 34.46 -58.26 0.92
CA GLY A 76 35.21 -58.63 -0.28
C GLY A 76 35.66 -57.41 -1.08
N LEU A 77 34.76 -56.44 -1.30
CA LEU A 77 35.14 -55.18 -1.96
C LEU A 77 36.25 -54.43 -1.23
N VAL A 78 36.21 -54.38 0.11
CA VAL A 78 37.28 -53.77 0.91
C VAL A 78 38.58 -54.53 0.71
N GLU A 79 38.53 -55.87 0.77
CA GLU A 79 39.70 -56.73 0.62
C GLU A 79 40.36 -56.58 -0.77
N ASP A 80 39.58 -56.55 -1.85
CA ASP A 80 40.07 -56.33 -3.22
C ASP A 80 40.63 -54.90 -3.41
N ALA A 81 40.02 -53.94 -2.73
CA ALA A 81 40.39 -52.53 -2.83
C ALA A 81 41.67 -52.17 -2.07
N LEU A 82 42.12 -53.00 -1.11
CA LEU A 82 43.24 -52.70 -0.22
C LEU A 82 44.46 -52.18 -0.97
N GLU A 83 44.81 -52.79 -2.09
CA GLU A 83 46.04 -52.45 -2.83
C GLU A 83 45.83 -51.38 -3.93
N HIS A 84 44.59 -51.00 -4.21
CA HIS A 84 44.23 -50.23 -5.40
C HIS A 84 43.64 -48.84 -5.10
N LEU A 85 43.13 -48.62 -3.89
CA LEU A 85 42.44 -47.37 -3.53
C LEU A 85 43.26 -46.52 -2.55
N SER A 86 43.00 -45.20 -2.58
CA SER A 86 43.66 -44.26 -1.67
C SER A 86 43.28 -44.56 -0.19
N PRO A 87 44.16 -44.24 0.77
CA PRO A 87 43.90 -44.46 2.19
C PRO A 87 42.61 -43.82 2.70
N GLU A 88 42.22 -42.67 2.15
CA GLU A 88 40.96 -41.98 2.48
C GLU A 88 39.73 -42.81 2.07
N ILE A 89 39.70 -43.29 0.83
CA ILE A 89 38.57 -44.10 0.31
C ILE A 89 38.52 -45.43 1.06
N LEU A 90 39.68 -46.04 1.35
CA LEU A 90 39.78 -47.26 2.17
C LEU A 90 39.25 -47.05 3.59
N ALA A 91 39.58 -45.93 4.24
CA ALA A 91 39.06 -45.59 5.55
C ALA A 91 37.52 -45.42 5.53
N LEU A 92 36.96 -44.78 4.49
CA LEU A 92 35.51 -44.64 4.32
C LEU A 92 34.80 -45.97 4.09
N LEU A 93 35.36 -46.85 3.25
CA LEU A 93 34.82 -48.19 3.01
C LEU A 93 34.88 -49.05 4.29
N ASN A 94 35.99 -48.99 5.03
CA ASN A 94 36.14 -49.68 6.31
C ASN A 94 35.15 -49.15 7.36
N ALA A 95 34.94 -47.84 7.43
CA ALA A 95 33.93 -47.22 8.29
C ALA A 95 32.50 -47.66 7.91
N LYS A 96 32.22 -47.83 6.62
CA LYS A 96 30.90 -48.29 6.14
C LYS A 96 30.66 -49.76 6.49
N LEU A 97 31.68 -50.61 6.36
CA LEU A 97 31.64 -52.01 6.76
C LEU A 97 31.43 -52.15 8.27
N THR A 98 32.26 -51.50 9.09
CA THR A 98 32.17 -51.52 10.56
C THR A 98 30.83 -51.00 11.08
N ARG A 99 30.31 -49.87 10.54
CA ARG A 99 28.96 -49.39 10.87
C ARG A 99 27.88 -50.42 10.53
N ARG A 100 28.06 -51.19 9.46
CA ARG A 100 27.09 -52.22 9.07
C ARG A 100 27.13 -53.43 9.99
N ILE A 101 28.32 -53.82 10.47
CA ILE A 101 28.47 -54.84 11.51
C ILE A 101 27.72 -54.42 12.78
N VAL A 102 27.90 -53.17 13.23
CA VAL A 102 27.17 -52.65 14.39
C VAL A 102 25.65 -52.68 14.16
N LYS A 103 25.18 -52.33 12.96
CA LYS A 103 23.75 -52.44 12.63
C LYS A 103 23.23 -53.87 12.70
N LEU A 104 24.01 -54.87 12.29
CA LEU A 104 23.62 -56.28 12.40
C LEU A 104 23.49 -56.71 13.86
N GLU A 105 24.38 -56.25 14.75
CA GLU A 105 24.29 -56.51 16.19
C GLU A 105 23.05 -55.84 16.80
N VAL A 106 22.79 -54.57 16.46
CA VAL A 106 21.58 -53.87 16.93
C VAL A 106 20.30 -54.52 16.39
N ASP A 107 20.31 -54.99 15.15
CA ASP A 107 19.16 -55.68 14.54
C ASP A 107 18.91 -57.03 15.21
N LYS A 108 19.95 -57.78 15.60
CA LYS A 108 19.84 -59.04 16.36
C LYS A 108 19.05 -58.86 17.66
N ASP A 109 19.24 -57.74 18.34
CA ASP A 109 18.55 -57.46 19.61
C ASP A 109 17.07 -57.11 19.41
N ARG A 110 16.66 -56.74 18.19
CA ARG A 110 15.30 -56.25 17.86
C ARG A 110 14.39 -57.27 17.16
N VAL A 111 14.92 -58.43 16.77
CA VAL A 111 14.16 -59.46 16.03
C VAL A 111 13.58 -60.53 16.96
N SER A 112 12.64 -61.33 16.45
CA SER A 112 12.05 -62.47 17.16
C SER A 112 13.09 -63.48 17.66
N PRO A 113 12.82 -64.26 18.72
CA PRO A 113 13.77 -65.21 19.30
C PRO A 113 14.35 -66.22 18.29
N ASN A 114 13.51 -66.76 17.41
CA ASN A 114 13.94 -67.71 16.36
C ASN A 114 14.88 -67.04 15.34
N THR A 115 14.62 -65.78 14.98
CA THR A 115 15.48 -65.02 14.06
C THR A 115 16.76 -64.55 14.76
N ARG A 116 16.72 -64.28 16.07
CA ARG A 116 17.90 -63.92 16.87
C ARG A 116 18.96 -65.02 16.81
N PHE A 117 18.55 -66.29 16.94
CA PHE A 117 19.45 -67.43 16.79
C PHE A 117 20.15 -67.48 15.41
N ILE A 118 19.44 -67.10 14.34
CA ILE A 118 20.00 -67.01 12.98
C ILE A 118 21.06 -65.89 12.92
N TYR A 119 20.79 -64.71 13.49
CA TYR A 119 21.78 -63.63 13.57
C TYR A 119 23.01 -64.04 14.39
N GLU A 120 22.83 -64.73 15.52
CA GLU A 120 23.95 -65.22 16.35
C GLU A 120 24.82 -66.21 15.60
N THR A 121 24.20 -67.19 14.92
CA THR A 121 24.90 -68.19 14.11
C THR A 121 25.67 -67.55 12.95
N LEU A 122 25.03 -66.64 12.20
CA LEU A 122 25.65 -65.95 11.07
C LEU A 122 26.73 -64.94 11.52
N LEU A 123 26.53 -64.24 12.64
CA LEU A 123 27.57 -63.36 13.20
C LEU A 123 28.77 -64.18 13.64
N ASN A 124 28.57 -65.29 14.35
CA ASN A 124 29.68 -66.10 14.85
C ASN A 124 30.51 -66.70 13.71
N SER A 125 29.87 -67.12 12.61
CA SER A 125 30.57 -67.64 11.43
C SER A 125 31.32 -66.57 10.64
N VAL A 126 30.74 -65.38 10.47
CA VAL A 126 31.30 -64.34 9.59
C VAL A 126 32.25 -63.37 10.33
N ARG A 127 32.12 -63.22 11.65
CA ARG A 127 32.91 -62.28 12.48
C ARG A 127 34.44 -62.46 12.35
N PRO A 128 35.02 -63.68 12.29
CA PRO A 128 36.47 -63.83 12.13
C PRO A 128 36.98 -63.20 10.83
N LEU A 129 36.30 -63.45 9.70
CA LEU A 129 36.64 -62.89 8.39
C LEU A 129 36.53 -61.35 8.41
N LEU A 130 35.45 -60.82 8.94
CA LEU A 130 35.24 -59.36 9.00
C LEU A 130 36.31 -58.68 9.88
N ARG A 131 36.64 -59.25 11.04
CA ARG A 131 37.72 -58.73 11.90
C ARG A 131 39.06 -58.74 11.18
N LYS A 132 39.39 -59.81 10.47
CA LYS A 132 40.62 -59.90 9.68
C LYS A 132 40.71 -58.76 8.65
N ILE A 133 39.67 -58.58 7.83
CA ILE A 133 39.64 -57.57 6.76
C ILE A 133 39.71 -56.14 7.34
N THR A 134 38.89 -55.85 8.35
CA THR A 134 38.84 -54.52 8.98
C THR A 134 40.14 -54.14 9.69
N SER A 135 40.79 -55.09 10.38
CA SER A 135 42.10 -54.88 11.00
C SER A 135 43.21 -54.68 9.97
N ARG A 136 43.25 -55.48 8.90
CA ARG A 136 44.23 -55.33 7.80
C ARG A 136 44.11 -53.96 7.12
N THR A 137 42.87 -53.54 6.83
CA THR A 137 42.60 -52.21 6.25
C THR A 137 43.08 -51.10 7.17
N LYS A 138 42.81 -51.21 8.48
CA LYS A 138 43.24 -50.22 9.47
C LYS A 138 44.76 -50.12 9.55
N GLN A 139 45.46 -51.25 9.61
CA GLN A 139 46.92 -51.29 9.64
C GLN A 139 47.54 -50.65 8.39
N GLN A 140 46.98 -50.89 7.21
CA GLN A 140 47.48 -50.31 5.97
C GLN A 140 47.30 -48.79 5.92
N VAL A 141 46.11 -48.29 6.31
CA VAL A 141 45.85 -46.85 6.40
C VAL A 141 46.75 -46.19 7.44
N GLU A 142 46.94 -46.80 8.61
CA GLU A 142 47.87 -46.31 9.64
C GLU A 142 49.32 -46.34 9.17
N GLY A 143 49.72 -47.36 8.41
CA GLY A 143 51.05 -47.49 7.80
C GLY A 143 51.35 -46.35 6.83
N GLU A 144 50.47 -46.11 5.84
CA GLU A 144 50.62 -44.99 4.91
C GLU A 144 50.57 -43.64 5.62
N TRP A 145 49.70 -43.47 6.62
CA TRP A 145 49.63 -42.26 7.42
C TRP A 145 50.91 -42.01 8.23
N ASN A 146 51.50 -43.05 8.81
CA ASN A 146 52.77 -42.95 9.52
C ASN A 146 53.95 -42.67 8.57
N ARG A 147 53.94 -43.25 7.36
CA ARG A 147 54.92 -42.95 6.31
C ARG A 147 54.82 -41.50 5.84
N PHE A 148 53.60 -41.01 5.60
CA PHE A 148 53.32 -39.61 5.31
C PHE A 148 53.84 -38.71 6.44
N LYS A 149 53.44 -38.95 7.69
CA LYS A 149 53.93 -38.21 8.87
C LYS A 149 55.46 -38.22 9.00
N GLY A 150 56.11 -39.33 8.63
CA GLY A 150 57.58 -39.41 8.56
C GLY A 150 58.17 -38.50 7.47
N SER A 151 57.56 -38.48 6.28
CA SER A 151 58.03 -37.68 5.13
C SER A 151 57.87 -36.17 5.32
N ILE A 152 56.88 -35.73 6.11
CA ILE A 152 56.64 -34.32 6.43
C ILE A 152 57.25 -33.88 7.78
N ARG A 153 58.03 -34.76 8.44
CA ARG A 153 58.63 -34.47 9.74
C ARG A 153 59.78 -33.48 9.59
N ARG A 154 59.49 -32.19 9.80
CA ARG A 154 60.48 -31.09 9.79
C ARG A 154 61.57 -31.32 10.83
N ARG A 155 62.83 -31.07 10.47
CA ARG A 155 63.96 -30.97 11.41
C ARG A 155 64.02 -29.54 11.94
N THR A 156 63.79 -29.36 13.24
CA THR A 156 63.78 -28.05 13.90
C THR A 156 65.19 -27.69 14.41
N PRO A 157 65.82 -26.59 13.96
CA PRO A 157 67.00 -26.06 14.62
C PRO A 157 66.63 -25.46 15.99
N ARG A 158 67.56 -25.47 16.94
CA ARG A 158 67.35 -24.84 18.26
C ARG A 158 67.20 -23.33 18.09
N LEU A 159 66.04 -22.80 18.47
CA LEU A 159 65.73 -21.38 18.53
C LEU A 159 66.51 -20.70 19.67
N GLN A 160 66.96 -19.47 19.45
CA GLN A 160 67.58 -18.63 20.48
C GLN A 160 66.52 -18.23 21.52
N HIS A 161 66.88 -18.27 22.80
CA HIS A 161 65.93 -18.04 23.91
C HIS A 161 65.45 -16.59 24.06
N TYR A 162 66.09 -15.61 23.41
CA TYR A 162 65.78 -14.19 23.57
C TYR A 162 65.86 -13.46 22.22
N ALA A 163 64.82 -12.67 21.89
CA ALA A 163 64.82 -11.78 20.74
C ALA A 163 65.64 -10.52 21.07
N GLN A 164 66.56 -10.12 20.19
CA GLN A 164 67.28 -8.84 20.33
C GLN A 164 66.30 -7.67 20.15
N GLU A 165 66.59 -6.52 20.77
CA GLU A 165 65.67 -5.38 20.85
C GLU A 165 65.23 -4.82 19.48
N GLY A 166 66.07 -4.94 18.44
CA GLY A 166 65.71 -4.60 17.06
C GLY A 166 64.56 -5.43 16.48
N ASN A 167 64.37 -6.67 16.95
CA ASN A 167 63.28 -7.56 16.51
C ASN A 167 61.97 -7.30 17.26
N LEU A 168 61.98 -6.44 18.29
CA LEU A 168 60.78 -6.04 19.04
C LEU A 168 60.16 -4.74 18.52
N ARG A 169 60.79 -4.12 17.51
CA ARG A 169 60.24 -2.96 16.78
C ARG A 169 59.51 -3.44 15.54
N LEU A 170 58.19 -3.27 15.52
CA LEU A 170 57.35 -3.69 14.41
C LEU A 170 57.60 -2.82 13.17
N THR A 171 57.79 -3.43 12.01
CA THR A 171 58.01 -2.71 10.74
C THR A 171 56.72 -2.14 10.18
N LEU A 172 55.59 -2.82 10.39
CA LEU A 172 54.23 -2.44 9.99
C LEU A 172 54.09 -2.01 8.51
N PRO A 173 54.56 -2.83 7.54
CA PRO A 173 54.55 -2.45 6.12
C PRO A 173 53.14 -2.19 5.55
N ASN A 174 52.11 -2.87 6.07
CA ASN A 174 50.74 -2.74 5.56
C ASN A 174 49.95 -1.65 6.31
N SER A 175 49.93 -1.72 7.64
CA SER A 175 49.12 -0.89 8.53
C SER A 175 49.77 0.45 8.88
N GLY A 176 51.11 0.54 8.90
CA GLY A 176 51.84 1.75 9.27
C GLY A 176 51.43 3.00 8.49
N PRO A 177 51.39 2.97 7.14
CA PRO A 177 50.94 4.11 6.33
C PRO A 177 49.51 4.56 6.62
N TYR A 178 48.61 3.61 6.89
CA TYR A 178 47.22 3.91 7.26
C TYR A 178 47.14 4.57 8.64
N LEU A 179 47.80 3.99 9.65
CA LEU A 179 47.76 4.46 11.03
C LEU A 179 48.38 5.86 11.16
N HIS A 180 49.51 6.12 10.50
CA HIS A 180 50.10 7.46 10.45
C HIS A 180 49.20 8.47 9.72
N ARG A 181 48.49 8.06 8.67
CA ARG A 181 47.52 8.93 7.98
C ARG A 181 46.35 9.31 8.89
N VAL A 182 45.84 8.36 9.68
CA VAL A 182 44.77 8.62 10.65
C VAL A 182 45.22 9.63 11.71
N LEU A 183 46.41 9.44 12.30
CA LEU A 183 46.96 10.37 13.31
C LEU A 183 47.24 11.76 12.74
N SER A 184 47.89 11.85 11.59
CA SER A 184 48.18 13.13 10.93
C SER A 184 46.90 13.88 10.53
N SER A 185 45.86 13.16 10.07
CA SER A 185 44.56 13.75 9.77
C SER A 185 43.91 14.35 11.02
N TYR A 186 43.98 13.67 12.17
CA TYR A 186 43.47 14.17 13.45
C TYR A 186 44.23 15.41 13.92
N GLN A 187 45.57 15.42 13.80
CA GLN A 187 46.42 16.56 14.15
C GLN A 187 46.15 17.79 13.27
N CYS A 188 45.98 17.60 11.95
CA CYS A 188 45.62 18.70 11.04
C CYS A 188 44.21 19.26 11.31
N MET A 189 43.26 18.43 11.73
CA MET A 189 41.90 18.90 12.08
C MET A 189 41.88 19.75 13.36
N GLY A 190 42.84 19.57 14.27
CA GLY A 190 42.99 20.41 15.47
C GLY A 190 43.46 21.84 15.19
N SER A 191 43.94 22.14 13.97
CA SER A 191 44.52 23.44 13.58
C SER A 191 43.74 24.18 12.49
N ALA A 192 42.68 23.58 11.94
CA ALA A 192 41.86 24.23 10.92
C ALA A 192 40.90 25.25 11.58
N PRO A 193 40.82 26.50 11.09
CA PRO A 193 39.79 27.43 11.57
C PRO A 193 38.42 26.82 11.28
N ALA A 194 37.52 26.89 12.28
CA ALA A 194 36.14 26.51 12.11
C ALA A 194 35.57 27.28 10.91
N MET A 195 35.30 26.59 9.81
CA MET A 195 34.55 27.18 8.71
C MET A 195 33.13 27.43 9.22
N SER A 196 32.89 28.65 9.72
CA SER A 196 31.59 29.19 10.12
C SER A 196 30.71 29.45 8.91
N GLY A 197 30.52 28.45 8.05
CA GLY A 197 29.45 28.48 7.07
C GLY A 197 28.16 28.06 7.75
N SER A 198 27.21 28.99 7.94
CA SER A 198 25.84 28.58 8.26
C SER A 198 25.36 27.70 7.10
N TYR A 199 25.00 26.44 7.36
CA TYR A 199 24.42 25.59 6.34
C TYR A 199 23.10 26.24 5.87
N GLN A 200 23.12 26.85 4.70
CA GLN A 200 21.90 27.23 4.00
C GLN A 200 21.49 26.04 3.14
N LEU A 201 20.23 25.65 3.20
CA LEU A 201 19.67 24.74 2.20
C LEU A 201 19.95 25.36 0.82
N PRO A 202 20.66 24.69 -0.09
CA PRO A 202 20.79 25.17 -1.46
C PRO A 202 19.42 25.56 -2.04
N SER A 203 19.34 26.57 -2.92
CA SER A 203 18.09 26.93 -3.61
C SER A 203 17.52 25.78 -4.46
N GLU A 204 18.41 24.86 -4.87
CA GLU A 204 18.12 23.59 -5.55
C GLU A 204 18.15 22.37 -4.61
N PHE A 205 18.22 22.57 -3.29
CA PHE A 205 18.18 21.47 -2.33
C PHE A 205 16.79 20.88 -2.35
N ASP A 206 16.63 19.89 -3.21
CA ASP A 206 15.44 19.10 -3.23
C ASP A 206 15.42 18.27 -1.94
N VAL A 207 14.64 18.75 -0.98
CA VAL A 207 14.25 18.04 0.24
C VAL A 207 13.72 16.63 -0.09
N SER A 208 13.36 16.35 -1.36
CA SER A 208 13.07 14.99 -1.86
C SER A 208 14.22 13.99 -1.73
N ALA A 209 15.48 14.44 -1.71
CA ALA A 209 16.65 13.55 -1.64
C ALA A 209 16.89 13.01 -0.21
N ALA A 210 16.35 13.66 0.82
CA ALA A 210 16.51 13.27 2.22
C ALA A 210 15.55 12.16 2.69
N ARG A 211 14.40 11.93 2.02
CA ARG A 211 13.57 10.67 1.99
C ARG A 211 12.14 10.89 1.41
N SER A 212 11.64 9.80 0.80
CA SER A 212 10.32 9.49 0.18
C SER A 212 9.54 10.64 -0.49
N PRO A 213 9.79 10.95 -1.79
CA PRO A 213 8.94 11.82 -2.61
C PRO A 213 7.44 11.45 -2.57
N HIS A 214 7.11 10.19 -2.23
CA HIS A 214 5.74 9.70 -2.11
C HIS A 214 4.94 10.43 -1.02
N PHE A 215 5.52 10.73 0.16
CA PHE A 215 4.76 11.42 1.21
C PHE A 215 4.43 12.87 0.86
N LYS A 216 5.38 13.61 0.28
CA LYS A 216 5.15 14.99 -0.14
C LYS A 216 4.05 15.08 -1.19
N ALA A 217 4.10 14.22 -2.22
CA ALA A 217 3.08 14.15 -3.24
C ALA A 217 1.71 13.78 -2.65
N PHE A 218 1.67 12.78 -1.76
CA PHE A 218 0.47 12.35 -1.05
C PHE A 218 -0.13 13.50 -0.22
N ALA A 219 0.65 14.14 0.65
CA ALA A 219 0.18 15.22 1.50
C ALA A 219 -0.29 16.44 0.70
N ARG A 220 0.46 16.85 -0.34
CA ARG A 220 0.11 17.99 -1.20
C ARG A 220 -1.23 17.80 -1.90
N HIS A 221 -1.53 16.58 -2.33
CA HIS A 221 -2.82 16.26 -2.93
C HIS A 221 -3.98 16.55 -1.96
N TYR A 222 -3.90 16.08 -0.71
CA TYR A 222 -4.95 16.35 0.30
C TYR A 222 -4.97 17.78 0.84
N TYR A 223 -3.85 18.50 0.80
CA TYR A 223 -3.84 19.95 1.06
C TYR A 223 -4.59 20.71 -0.02
N SER A 224 -4.36 20.37 -1.29
CA SER A 224 -5.10 20.97 -2.42
C SER A 224 -6.59 20.68 -2.35
N LEU A 225 -7.00 19.46 -1.98
CA LEU A 225 -8.42 19.13 -1.78
C LEU A 225 -9.02 19.91 -0.60
N SER A 226 -8.27 20.08 0.49
CA SER A 226 -8.71 20.94 1.60
C SER A 226 -8.90 22.40 1.19
N ASP A 227 -8.01 22.97 0.35
CA ASP A 227 -8.18 24.34 -0.15
C ASP A 227 -9.43 24.48 -1.03
N LEU A 228 -9.71 23.50 -1.90
CA LEU A 228 -10.92 23.48 -2.71
C LEU A 228 -12.20 23.42 -1.86
N GLU A 229 -12.22 22.59 -0.82
CA GLU A 229 -13.36 22.47 0.09
C GLU A 229 -13.59 23.78 0.87
N VAL A 230 -12.53 24.43 1.36
CA VAL A 230 -12.62 25.72 2.04
C VAL A 230 -13.07 26.84 1.08
N ASP A 231 -12.56 26.88 -0.15
CA ASP A 231 -13.02 27.85 -1.17
C ASP A 231 -14.52 27.71 -1.45
N VAL A 232 -15.04 26.47 -1.48
CA VAL A 232 -16.47 26.23 -1.66
C VAL A 232 -17.27 26.75 -0.48
N GLU A 233 -16.85 26.44 0.75
CA GLU A 233 -17.49 26.89 1.99
C GLU A 233 -17.55 28.43 2.08
N GLU A 234 -16.43 29.12 1.79
CA GLU A 234 -16.34 30.58 1.78
C GLU A 234 -17.14 31.21 0.62
N SER A 235 -17.09 30.60 -0.58
CA SER A 235 -17.84 31.04 -1.75
C SER A 235 -19.35 31.00 -1.51
N LEU A 236 -19.86 29.90 -0.92
CA LEU A 236 -21.30 29.74 -0.68
C LEU A 236 -21.80 30.68 0.43
N SER A 237 -20.99 30.88 1.47
CA SER A 237 -21.30 31.81 2.56
C SER A 237 -21.39 33.26 2.09
N SER A 238 -20.47 33.69 1.21
CA SER A 238 -20.42 35.06 0.67
C SER A 238 -21.44 35.35 -0.44
N GLN A 239 -21.96 34.33 -1.13
CA GLN A 239 -22.91 34.48 -2.24
C GLN A 239 -24.34 34.86 -1.82
N SER A 240 -24.66 34.89 -0.53
CA SER A 240 -26.00 35.26 -0.04
C SER A 240 -26.39 36.73 -0.27
N GLY A 241 -25.53 37.58 -0.85
CA GLY A 241 -25.79 39.02 -1.03
C GLY A 241 -25.60 39.61 -2.44
N LEU A 242 -25.07 38.86 -3.42
CA LEU A 242 -24.77 39.40 -4.76
C LEU A 242 -25.81 38.96 -5.80
N ILE A 243 -26.40 39.93 -6.51
CA ILE A 243 -27.30 39.68 -7.66
C ILE A 243 -26.46 39.17 -8.83
N MET A 244 -26.12 37.88 -8.82
CA MET A 244 -25.50 37.23 -9.97
C MET A 244 -26.56 36.83 -11.00
N ASN A 245 -26.24 37.01 -12.27
CA ASN A 245 -27.06 36.49 -13.37
C ASN A 245 -27.24 34.96 -13.20
N PRO A 246 -28.49 34.45 -13.07
CA PRO A 246 -28.75 33.04 -12.80
C PRO A 246 -28.13 32.09 -13.84
N LYS A 247 -28.06 32.51 -15.11
CA LYS A 247 -27.46 31.73 -16.21
C LYS A 247 -25.97 31.49 -15.98
N LYS A 248 -25.24 32.56 -15.66
CA LYS A 248 -23.80 32.48 -15.38
C LYS A 248 -23.53 31.70 -14.09
N CYS A 249 -24.34 31.95 -13.06
CA CYS A 249 -24.26 31.24 -11.78
C CYS A 249 -24.43 29.72 -11.95
N CYS A 250 -25.51 29.29 -12.63
CA CYS A 250 -25.78 27.88 -12.90
C CYS A 250 -24.61 27.19 -13.63
N MET A 251 -24.07 27.82 -14.68
CA MET A 251 -22.93 27.27 -15.44
C MET A 251 -21.63 27.22 -14.62
N GLN A 252 -21.36 28.23 -13.80
CA GLN A 252 -20.18 28.26 -12.94
C GLN A 252 -20.24 27.19 -11.84
N LEU A 253 -21.41 27.00 -11.22
CA LEU A 253 -21.62 25.95 -10.22
C LEU A 253 -21.52 24.55 -10.87
N ALA A 254 -22.11 24.36 -12.06
CA ALA A 254 -21.95 23.12 -12.81
C ALA A 254 -20.47 22.79 -13.09
N ALA A 255 -19.69 23.79 -13.49
CA ALA A 255 -18.25 23.65 -13.70
C ALA A 255 -17.49 23.34 -12.40
N LYS A 256 -17.81 24.04 -11.28
CA LYS A 256 -17.22 23.77 -9.96
C LYS A 256 -17.51 22.35 -9.48
N ILE A 257 -18.75 21.86 -9.60
CA ILE A 257 -19.14 20.47 -9.28
C ILE A 257 -18.29 19.49 -10.10
N ASN A 258 -18.18 19.73 -11.41
CA ASN A 258 -17.46 18.83 -12.30
C ASN A 258 -15.96 18.79 -12.01
N ALA A 259 -15.35 19.96 -11.77
CA ALA A 259 -13.95 20.10 -11.39
C ALA A 259 -13.67 19.40 -10.06
N TYR A 260 -14.48 19.68 -9.03
CA TYR A 260 -14.31 19.08 -7.71
C TYR A 260 -14.44 17.55 -7.72
N ILE A 261 -15.44 17.00 -8.43
CA ILE A 261 -15.57 15.53 -8.58
C ILE A 261 -14.34 14.93 -9.28
N ASN A 262 -13.80 15.62 -10.28
CA ASN A 262 -12.62 15.14 -11.03
C ASN A 262 -11.33 15.24 -10.21
N ASP A 263 -11.13 16.34 -9.48
CA ASP A 263 -9.94 16.59 -8.66
C ASP A 263 -9.87 15.63 -7.47
N VAL A 264 -11.01 15.31 -6.86
CA VAL A 264 -11.09 14.26 -5.82
C VAL A 264 -10.83 12.89 -6.42
N GLY A 265 -11.44 12.56 -7.57
CA GLY A 265 -11.29 11.26 -8.21
C GLY A 265 -11.50 10.10 -7.24
N SER A 266 -10.49 9.23 -7.11
CA SER A 266 -10.49 8.08 -6.21
C SER A 266 -9.87 8.35 -4.83
N ALA A 267 -9.49 9.59 -4.50
CA ALA A 267 -8.73 9.92 -3.28
C ALA A 267 -9.48 9.53 -2.00
N TYR A 268 -10.81 9.64 -1.99
CA TYR A 268 -11.67 9.32 -0.85
C TYR A 268 -12.30 7.92 -0.91
N ASP A 269 -11.90 7.09 -1.87
CA ASP A 269 -12.46 5.74 -1.97
C ASP A 269 -12.06 4.88 -0.77
N ARG A 270 -13.04 4.15 -0.22
CA ARG A 270 -12.93 3.41 1.04
C ARG A 270 -12.63 4.27 2.27
N ASN A 271 -12.89 5.58 2.20
CA ASN A 271 -12.84 6.49 3.34
C ASN A 271 -14.22 7.14 3.57
N PRO A 272 -15.13 6.48 4.30
CA PRO A 272 -16.50 6.95 4.50
C PRO A 272 -16.61 8.39 5.00
N GLU A 273 -15.78 8.78 5.98
CA GLU A 273 -15.79 10.13 6.55
C GLU A 273 -15.45 11.18 5.49
N GLN A 274 -14.36 11.00 4.74
CA GLN A 274 -13.95 11.97 3.71
C GLN A 274 -14.87 11.95 2.49
N LYS A 275 -15.40 10.78 2.12
CA LYS A 275 -16.39 10.66 1.04
C LYS A 275 -17.70 11.36 1.45
N SER A 276 -18.09 11.31 2.72
CA SER A 276 -19.25 12.01 3.22
C SER A 276 -19.11 13.54 3.19
N VAL A 277 -17.93 14.07 3.55
CA VAL A 277 -17.63 15.50 3.37
C VAL A 277 -17.72 15.89 1.89
N MET A 278 -17.10 15.12 0.99
CA MET A 278 -17.20 15.35 -0.45
C MET A 278 -18.65 15.36 -0.96
N LEU A 279 -19.45 14.37 -0.57
CA LEU A 279 -20.84 14.27 -0.99
C LEU A 279 -21.66 15.45 -0.45
N LEU A 280 -21.43 15.87 0.79
CA LEU A 280 -22.07 17.05 1.36
C LEU A 280 -21.74 18.30 0.54
N THR A 281 -20.46 18.59 0.30
CA THR A 281 -20.01 19.73 -0.52
C THR A 281 -20.58 19.70 -1.94
N VAL A 282 -20.62 18.53 -2.59
CA VAL A 282 -21.24 18.37 -3.92
C VAL A 282 -22.73 18.70 -3.88
N MET A 283 -23.43 18.29 -2.83
CA MET A 283 -24.87 18.53 -2.68
C MET A 283 -25.19 19.97 -2.30
N GLU A 284 -24.33 20.67 -1.56
CA GLU A 284 -24.43 22.12 -1.34
C GLU A 284 -24.31 22.89 -2.65
N LEU A 285 -23.27 22.60 -3.44
CA LEU A 285 -23.08 23.20 -4.77
C LEU A 285 -24.26 22.88 -5.70
N TRP A 286 -24.74 21.63 -5.67
CA TRP A 286 -25.89 21.22 -6.48
C TRP A 286 -27.16 21.94 -6.06
N MET A 287 -27.42 22.11 -4.76
CA MET A 287 -28.58 22.86 -4.26
C MET A 287 -28.55 24.30 -4.79
N SER A 288 -27.42 25.00 -4.69
CA SER A 288 -27.27 26.35 -5.24
C SER A 288 -27.45 26.38 -6.77
N MET A 289 -26.96 25.36 -7.47
CA MET A 289 -27.13 25.24 -8.92
C MET A 289 -28.60 25.02 -9.30
N ASP A 290 -29.31 24.18 -8.56
CA ASP A 290 -30.74 23.88 -8.74
C ASP A 290 -31.61 25.11 -8.46
N GLN A 291 -31.29 25.90 -7.44
CA GLN A 291 -31.92 27.19 -7.17
C GLN A 291 -31.71 28.19 -8.33
N ALA A 292 -30.53 28.21 -8.96
CA ALA A 292 -30.29 29.05 -10.13
C ALA A 292 -31.02 28.52 -11.37
N ALA A 293 -31.00 27.22 -11.61
CA ALA A 293 -31.64 26.57 -12.76
C ALA A 293 -33.17 26.72 -12.73
N THR A 294 -33.80 26.54 -11.56
CA THR A 294 -35.26 26.71 -11.37
C THR A 294 -35.76 28.14 -11.43
N LYS A 295 -34.85 29.14 -11.43
CA LYS A 295 -35.17 30.54 -11.75
C LYS A 295 -35.09 30.84 -13.24
N LEU A 296 -34.32 30.05 -14.00
CA LEU A 296 -34.19 30.19 -15.46
C LEU A 296 -35.24 29.37 -16.20
N PHE A 297 -35.51 28.17 -15.71
CA PHE A 297 -36.37 27.19 -16.36
C PHE A 297 -37.46 26.78 -15.37
N ASP A 298 -38.55 27.55 -15.30
CA ASP A 298 -39.63 27.32 -14.32
C ASP A 298 -40.22 25.90 -14.42
N LEU A 299 -40.24 25.33 -15.63
CA LEU A 299 -40.69 23.96 -15.88
C LEU A 299 -39.92 22.91 -15.06
N LEU A 300 -38.67 23.16 -14.65
CA LEU A 300 -37.90 22.26 -13.78
C LEU A 300 -38.57 22.03 -12.42
N ARG A 301 -39.40 22.96 -11.94
CA ARG A 301 -40.10 22.83 -10.66
C ARG A 301 -41.19 21.77 -10.70
N ASP A 302 -41.70 21.44 -11.88
CA ASP A 302 -42.73 20.42 -12.07
C ASP A 302 -42.18 18.99 -11.97
N TYR A 303 -40.88 18.80 -12.14
CA TYR A 303 -40.24 17.48 -12.21
C TYR A 303 -39.37 17.20 -10.98
N SER A 304 -39.37 15.94 -10.54
CA SER A 304 -38.45 15.50 -9.49
C SER A 304 -37.00 15.65 -9.98
N PRO A 305 -36.08 16.17 -9.13
CA PRO A 305 -34.66 16.18 -9.43
C PRO A 305 -34.03 14.78 -9.48
N GLY A 306 -34.77 13.73 -9.08
CA GLY A 306 -34.29 12.35 -9.03
C GLY A 306 -33.40 12.03 -7.82
N ILE A 307 -33.06 13.03 -6.99
CA ILE A 307 -32.25 12.86 -5.77
C ILE A 307 -33.19 12.78 -4.55
N PRO A 308 -33.42 11.59 -3.97
CA PRO A 308 -34.29 11.45 -2.80
C PRO A 308 -33.59 12.06 -1.56
N PRO A 309 -34.30 12.79 -0.69
CA PRO A 309 -33.70 13.36 0.53
C PRO A 309 -32.97 12.31 1.39
N GLU A 310 -33.54 11.10 1.47
CA GLU A 310 -33.03 10.01 2.31
C GLU A 310 -31.64 9.51 1.88
N ILE A 311 -31.16 9.88 0.68
CA ILE A 311 -29.84 9.49 0.19
C ILE A 311 -28.69 10.01 1.09
N LEU A 312 -28.95 11.08 1.84
CA LEU A 312 -27.94 11.76 2.67
C LEU A 312 -27.92 11.24 4.12
N GLU A 313 -28.86 10.37 4.51
CA GLU A 313 -28.94 9.83 5.87
C GLU A 313 -27.76 8.91 6.23
N VAL A 314 -27.07 8.39 5.22
CA VAL A 314 -25.91 7.50 5.37
C VAL A 314 -24.60 8.25 5.60
N LEU A 315 -24.57 9.58 5.42
CA LEU A 315 -23.35 10.35 5.55
C LEU A 315 -22.77 10.24 6.97
N GLN A 316 -21.45 10.08 7.07
CA GLN A 316 -20.69 10.06 8.30
C GLN A 316 -20.13 11.46 8.57
N LEU A 317 -20.78 12.22 9.45
CA LEU A 317 -20.47 13.63 9.73
C LEU A 317 -20.01 13.81 11.18
N SER A 318 -18.83 14.39 11.33
CA SER A 318 -18.14 14.49 12.63
C SER A 318 -18.56 15.74 13.43
N ASN A 319 -18.95 16.82 12.76
CA ASN A 319 -19.24 18.10 13.41
C ASN A 319 -20.68 18.60 13.22
N LEU A 320 -21.08 19.57 14.04
CA LEU A 320 -22.42 20.16 14.05
C LEU A 320 -22.69 21.06 12.85
N THR A 321 -21.69 21.78 12.34
CA THR A 321 -21.81 22.63 11.14
C THR A 321 -22.22 21.81 9.92
N ASP A 322 -21.55 20.68 9.69
CA ASP A 322 -21.88 19.75 8.60
C ASP A 322 -23.31 19.19 8.75
N LEU A 323 -23.74 18.90 9.99
CA LEU A 323 -25.11 18.46 10.26
C LEU A 323 -26.15 19.55 9.96
N HIS A 324 -25.83 20.82 10.22
CA HIS A 324 -26.66 21.95 9.82
C HIS A 324 -26.73 22.10 8.31
N HIS A 325 -25.61 21.99 7.61
CA HIS A 325 -25.60 22.06 6.14
C HIS A 325 -26.42 20.92 5.53
N LEU A 326 -26.27 19.71 6.06
CA LEU A 326 -27.09 18.56 5.69
C LEU A 326 -28.58 18.82 5.91
N GLN A 327 -28.95 19.40 7.06
CA GLN A 327 -30.33 19.77 7.37
C GLN A 327 -30.90 20.73 6.32
N VAL A 328 -30.16 21.77 5.94
CA VAL A 328 -30.59 22.76 4.93
C VAL A 328 -30.82 22.09 3.56
N ILE A 329 -29.91 21.21 3.13
CA ILE A 329 -30.05 20.50 1.86
C ILE A 329 -31.28 19.60 1.86
N GLU A 330 -31.51 18.84 2.93
CA GLU A 330 -32.67 17.94 3.00
C GLU A 330 -33.99 18.70 3.08
N GLU A 331 -34.05 19.82 3.82
CA GLU A 331 -35.22 20.70 3.84
C GLU A 331 -35.51 21.23 2.43
N TYR A 332 -34.48 21.67 1.70
CA TYR A 332 -34.60 22.09 0.31
C TYR A 332 -35.09 20.96 -0.60
N LEU A 333 -34.51 19.77 -0.52
CA LEU A 333 -34.92 18.62 -1.33
C LEU A 333 -36.36 18.21 -1.03
N ARG A 334 -36.77 18.20 0.24
CA ARG A 334 -38.15 17.89 0.64
C ARG A 334 -39.12 18.92 0.09
N ASP A 335 -38.82 20.22 0.22
CA ASP A 335 -39.62 21.31 -0.35
C ASP A 335 -39.71 21.23 -1.88
N ARG A 336 -38.60 20.90 -2.56
CA ARG A 336 -38.60 20.69 -4.01
C ARG A 336 -39.51 19.53 -4.41
N HIS A 337 -39.47 18.41 -3.69
CA HIS A 337 -40.33 17.25 -3.97
C HIS A 337 -41.81 17.50 -3.68
N THR A 338 -42.15 18.25 -2.62
CA THR A 338 -43.55 18.57 -2.30
C THR A 338 -44.17 19.53 -3.31
N LYS A 339 -43.37 20.45 -3.86
CA LYS A 339 -43.78 21.39 -4.91
C LYS A 339 -43.80 20.79 -6.33
N CYS A 340 -43.27 19.58 -6.52
CA CYS A 340 -43.29 18.91 -7.83
C CYS A 340 -44.71 18.46 -8.21
N ASN A 341 -45.17 18.91 -9.38
CA ASN A 341 -46.40 18.39 -10.00
C ASN A 341 -46.27 16.90 -10.40
N PHE A 342 -45.06 16.45 -10.75
CA PHE A 342 -44.78 15.08 -11.17
C PHE A 342 -43.68 14.43 -10.31
N SER A 343 -44.02 14.04 -9.08
CA SER A 343 -43.08 13.45 -8.12
C SER A 343 -42.40 12.14 -8.56
N ARG A 344 -42.97 11.42 -9.53
CA ARG A 344 -42.42 10.16 -10.08
C ARG A 344 -41.71 10.32 -11.43
N ARG A 345 -41.61 11.53 -11.95
CA ARG A 345 -41.02 11.81 -13.28
C ARG A 345 -39.81 12.69 -13.13
N THR A 346 -38.81 12.47 -13.97
CA THR A 346 -37.58 13.25 -14.00
C THR A 346 -37.36 13.83 -15.40
N ILE A 347 -36.44 14.79 -15.52
CA ILE A 347 -36.02 15.30 -16.83
C ILE A 347 -35.22 14.29 -17.66
N PHE A 348 -34.90 13.14 -17.08
CA PHE A 348 -34.11 12.06 -17.68
C PHE A 348 -34.97 10.98 -18.34
N ASP A 349 -36.29 11.05 -18.19
CA ASP A 349 -37.23 10.10 -18.79
C ASP A 349 -37.21 10.17 -20.34
N ASP A 350 -37.37 9.04 -21.00
CA ASP A 350 -37.41 8.98 -22.48
C ASP A 350 -38.54 9.87 -23.05
N PRO A 351 -38.31 10.49 -24.23
CA PRO A 351 -39.23 11.46 -24.82
C PRO A 351 -40.56 10.79 -25.23
N VAL A 352 -41.61 11.08 -24.46
CA VAL A 352 -43.01 10.73 -24.74
C VAL A 352 -43.91 11.92 -24.41
N LYS A 353 -45.19 11.86 -24.83
CA LYS A 353 -46.10 13.02 -24.72
C LYS A 353 -46.18 13.54 -23.27
N GLY A 354 -46.05 14.85 -23.10
CA GLY A 354 -46.08 15.50 -21.78
C GLY A 354 -44.84 15.26 -20.90
N ARG A 355 -43.74 14.75 -21.47
CA ARG A 355 -42.42 14.75 -20.82
C ARG A 355 -41.73 16.10 -20.99
N PHE A 356 -40.58 16.25 -20.33
CA PHE A 356 -39.90 17.53 -20.20
C PHE A 356 -39.61 18.18 -21.56
N SER A 357 -39.02 17.45 -22.52
CA SER A 357 -38.67 18.03 -23.82
C SER A 357 -39.87 18.48 -24.66
N ASP A 358 -40.96 17.70 -24.66
CA ASP A 358 -42.21 18.04 -25.35
C ASP A 358 -42.88 19.27 -24.73
N ARG A 359 -42.95 19.34 -23.39
CA ARG A 359 -43.48 20.51 -22.68
C ARG A 359 -42.58 21.74 -22.83
N TYR A 360 -41.27 21.57 -22.79
CA TYR A 360 -40.34 22.67 -22.99
C TYR A 360 -40.50 23.27 -24.38
N PHE A 361 -40.61 22.43 -25.41
CA PHE A 361 -40.86 22.88 -26.78
C PHE A 361 -42.17 23.67 -26.91
N GLN A 362 -43.22 23.30 -26.17
CA GLN A 362 -44.54 23.93 -26.27
C GLN A 362 -44.68 25.19 -25.39
N GLU A 363 -44.23 25.10 -24.13
CA GLU A 363 -44.61 26.02 -23.05
C GLU A 363 -43.47 26.96 -22.61
N SER A 364 -42.21 26.71 -23.01
CA SER A 364 -41.08 27.51 -22.51
C SER A 364 -40.95 28.87 -23.21
N GLN A 365 -40.11 29.74 -22.64
CA GLN A 365 -39.74 31.02 -23.27
C GLN A 365 -38.99 30.84 -24.59
N ASP A 366 -38.32 29.70 -24.79
CA ASP A 366 -37.59 29.37 -26.02
C ASP A 366 -38.50 28.70 -27.07
N SER A 367 -39.80 28.50 -26.78
CA SER A 367 -40.77 27.81 -27.64
C SER A 367 -40.80 28.37 -29.06
N GLN A 368 -40.83 29.71 -29.21
CA GLN A 368 -40.83 30.34 -30.53
C GLN A 368 -39.56 30.01 -31.33
N MET A 369 -38.38 30.16 -30.74
CA MET A 369 -37.10 29.84 -31.38
C MET A 369 -37.03 28.36 -31.79
N LEU A 370 -37.54 27.45 -30.94
CA LEU A 370 -37.58 26.02 -31.26
C LEU A 370 -38.58 25.70 -32.38
N GLN A 371 -39.72 26.39 -32.44
CA GLN A 371 -40.69 26.25 -33.53
C GLN A 371 -40.14 26.77 -34.87
N GLU A 372 -39.42 27.89 -34.85
CA GLU A 372 -38.69 28.43 -36.02
C GLU A 372 -37.65 27.41 -36.50
N LEU A 373 -36.84 26.85 -35.60
CA LEU A 373 -35.88 25.80 -35.95
C LEU A 373 -36.56 24.54 -36.52
N GLN A 374 -37.71 24.13 -35.96
CA GLN A 374 -38.48 23.01 -36.51
C GLN A 374 -38.98 23.31 -37.93
N GLN A 375 -39.41 24.54 -38.19
CA GLN A 375 -39.88 24.98 -39.49
C GLN A 375 -38.74 25.00 -40.52
N ASP A 376 -37.57 25.54 -40.16
CA ASP A 376 -36.37 25.53 -41.00
C ASP A 376 -35.97 24.10 -41.41
N ILE A 377 -36.03 23.15 -40.46
CA ILE A 377 -35.73 21.74 -40.74
C ILE A 377 -36.76 21.13 -41.69
N LYS A 378 -38.06 21.45 -41.54
CA LYS A 378 -39.12 20.96 -42.42
C LYS A 378 -39.00 21.51 -43.84
N GLU A 379 -38.71 22.80 -43.98
CA GLU A 379 -38.50 23.44 -45.29
C GLU A 379 -37.29 22.86 -46.01
N TRP A 380 -36.18 22.67 -45.28
CA TRP A 380 -35.00 22.00 -45.81
C TRP A 380 -35.28 20.55 -46.21
N ALA A 381 -36.03 19.81 -45.39
CA ALA A 381 -36.43 18.43 -45.66
C ALA A 381 -37.27 18.31 -46.93
N GLU A 382 -38.24 19.21 -47.09
CA GLU A 382 -39.12 19.24 -48.27
C GLU A 382 -38.34 19.60 -49.54
N ALA A 383 -37.45 20.59 -49.48
CA ALA A 383 -36.56 20.91 -50.60
C ALA A 383 -35.61 19.74 -50.95
N ALA A 384 -35.11 19.00 -49.96
CA ALA A 384 -34.31 17.81 -50.16
C ALA A 384 -35.12 16.67 -50.81
N ARG A 385 -36.35 16.42 -50.35
CA ARG A 385 -37.27 15.45 -50.92
C ARG A 385 -37.60 15.78 -52.38
N GLN A 386 -37.91 17.04 -52.70
CA GLN A 386 -38.22 17.47 -54.08
C GLN A 386 -37.03 17.29 -55.02
N ARG A 387 -35.80 17.58 -54.55
CA ARG A 387 -34.58 17.28 -55.32
C ARG A 387 -34.45 15.78 -55.57
N LYS A 388 -34.75 14.97 -54.57
CA LYS A 388 -34.68 13.52 -54.68
C LYS A 388 -35.75 12.94 -55.60
N GLU A 389 -36.95 13.50 -55.60
CA GLU A 389 -38.02 13.11 -56.51
C GLU A 389 -37.65 13.43 -57.96
N LYS A 390 -37.04 14.59 -58.23
CA LYS A 390 -36.52 14.91 -59.58
C LYS A 390 -35.42 13.95 -60.03
N GLU A 391 -34.51 13.59 -59.13
CA GLU A 391 -33.47 12.57 -59.39
C GLU A 391 -34.11 11.20 -59.69
N TRP A 392 -35.11 10.80 -58.91
CA TRP A 392 -35.86 9.55 -59.12
C TRP A 392 -36.62 9.56 -60.46
N GLN A 393 -37.28 10.66 -60.83
CA GLN A 393 -37.98 10.79 -62.12
C GLN A 393 -36.99 10.64 -63.29
N HIS A 394 -35.84 11.31 -63.19
CA HIS A 394 -34.79 11.23 -64.20
C HIS A 394 -34.25 9.80 -64.36
N LEU A 395 -33.89 9.15 -63.25
CA LEU A 395 -33.38 7.78 -63.26
C LEU A 395 -34.45 6.76 -63.66
N SER A 396 -35.71 6.96 -63.27
CA SER A 396 -36.82 6.08 -63.71
C SER A 396 -37.00 6.13 -65.22
N SER A 397 -36.93 7.33 -65.82
CA SER A 397 -36.96 7.48 -67.28
C SER A 397 -35.75 6.81 -67.94
N GLU A 398 -34.54 6.95 -67.40
CA GLU A 398 -33.35 6.25 -67.92
C GLU A 398 -33.52 4.72 -67.81
N PHE A 399 -34.14 4.22 -66.74
CA PHE A 399 -34.42 2.79 -66.58
C PHE A 399 -35.36 2.28 -67.66
N GLU A 400 -36.47 2.98 -67.88
CA GLU A 400 -37.47 2.63 -68.90
C GLU A 400 -36.86 2.68 -70.31
N ASP A 401 -35.99 3.65 -70.59
CA ASP A 401 -35.23 3.72 -71.84
C ASP A 401 -34.28 2.54 -72.02
N LEU A 402 -33.58 2.15 -70.95
CA LEU A 402 -32.68 0.99 -70.93
C LEU A 402 -33.45 -0.32 -71.12
N GLU A 403 -34.57 -0.52 -70.44
CA GLU A 403 -35.42 -1.71 -70.57
C GLU A 403 -36.03 -1.79 -71.98
N ARG A 404 -36.49 -0.67 -72.56
CA ARG A 404 -36.92 -0.61 -73.96
C ARG A 404 -35.79 -0.99 -74.91
N SER A 405 -34.58 -0.48 -74.68
CA SER A 405 -33.40 -0.80 -75.49
C SER A 405 -32.96 -2.27 -75.34
N VAL A 406 -33.10 -2.86 -74.15
CA VAL A 406 -32.87 -4.29 -73.88
C VAL A 406 -33.88 -5.16 -74.63
N ALA A 407 -35.15 -4.77 -74.63
CA ALA A 407 -36.21 -5.49 -75.34
C ALA A 407 -35.99 -5.48 -76.86
N GLN A 408 -35.49 -4.37 -77.42
CA GLN A 408 -35.19 -4.20 -78.84
C GLN A 408 -33.87 -4.86 -79.28
N ALA A 409 -32.93 -5.11 -78.36
CA ALA A 409 -31.66 -5.75 -78.68
C ALA A 409 -31.76 -7.28 -78.69
N ALA A 410 -31.03 -7.94 -79.59
CA ALA A 410 -30.86 -9.40 -79.62
C ALA A 410 -29.44 -9.79 -79.19
N CYS A 411 -29.29 -10.93 -78.52
CA CYS A 411 -27.98 -11.52 -78.30
C CYS A 411 -27.52 -12.18 -79.60
N LEU A 412 -26.32 -11.82 -80.06
CA LEU A 412 -25.66 -12.53 -81.15
C LEU A 412 -24.95 -13.75 -80.58
N TYR A 413 -25.18 -14.90 -81.20
CA TYR A 413 -24.57 -16.18 -80.84
C TYR A 413 -23.73 -16.63 -82.04
N MET A 414 -22.46 -16.95 -81.80
CA MET A 414 -21.54 -17.46 -82.83
C MET A 414 -21.50 -18.98 -82.71
N ASN A 415 -21.57 -19.70 -83.83
CA ASN A 415 -21.36 -21.15 -83.85
C ASN A 415 -19.91 -21.43 -84.22
N GLU A 416 -19.12 -21.88 -83.26
CA GLU A 416 -17.78 -22.42 -83.46
C GLU A 416 -17.83 -23.92 -83.16
N ASP A 417 -17.53 -24.76 -84.15
CA ASP A 417 -17.31 -26.21 -84.01
C ASP A 417 -18.29 -26.95 -83.07
N PHE A 418 -19.59 -26.88 -83.39
CA PHE A 418 -20.69 -27.51 -82.62
C PHE A 418 -20.94 -26.96 -81.20
N ARG A 419 -20.35 -25.80 -80.85
CA ARG A 419 -20.70 -25.03 -79.64
C ARG A 419 -21.29 -23.68 -79.99
N VAL A 420 -22.44 -23.38 -79.39
CA VAL A 420 -23.03 -22.03 -79.40
C VAL A 420 -22.25 -21.21 -78.38
N VAL A 421 -21.39 -20.30 -78.85
CA VAL A 421 -20.58 -19.43 -78.00
C VAL A 421 -21.20 -18.03 -77.98
N HIS A 422 -21.50 -17.54 -76.78
CA HIS A 422 -21.99 -16.19 -76.54
C HIS A 422 -20.97 -15.40 -75.74
N ASP A 423 -20.41 -14.36 -76.35
CA ASP A 423 -19.59 -13.40 -75.62
C ASP A 423 -20.51 -12.41 -74.88
N ASP A 424 -20.84 -12.73 -73.64
CA ASP A 424 -21.68 -11.90 -72.79
C ASP A 424 -21.00 -10.57 -72.43
N LYS A 425 -19.67 -10.44 -72.53
CA LYS A 425 -18.92 -9.20 -72.25
C LYS A 425 -19.05 -8.20 -73.39
N HIS A 426 -19.00 -8.65 -74.63
CA HIS A 426 -19.12 -7.80 -75.83
C HIS A 426 -20.54 -7.74 -76.42
N CYS A 427 -21.49 -8.51 -75.89
CA CYS A 427 -22.90 -8.42 -76.27
C CYS A 427 -23.57 -7.14 -75.77
N ARG A 428 -24.11 -6.34 -76.70
CA ARG A 428 -24.87 -5.11 -76.39
C ARG A 428 -26.08 -5.38 -75.49
N LYS A 429 -26.87 -6.42 -75.74
CA LYS A 429 -28.04 -6.77 -74.90
C LYS A 429 -27.62 -7.12 -73.47
N CYS A 430 -26.63 -7.99 -73.30
CA CYS A 430 -26.12 -8.38 -71.98
C CYS A 430 -25.45 -7.22 -71.23
N TYR A 431 -24.77 -6.32 -71.94
CA TYR A 431 -24.27 -5.07 -71.37
C TYR A 431 -25.41 -4.18 -70.85
N LEU A 432 -26.43 -3.92 -71.67
CA LEU A 432 -27.58 -3.09 -71.27
C LEU A 432 -28.36 -3.70 -70.11
N GLN A 433 -28.56 -5.02 -70.09
CA GLN A 433 -29.15 -5.74 -68.95
C GLN A 433 -28.31 -5.61 -67.68
N ARG A 434 -26.98 -5.70 -67.76
CA ARG A 434 -26.10 -5.46 -66.61
C ARG A 434 -26.16 -4.00 -66.16
N LYS A 435 -26.25 -3.04 -67.08
CA LYS A 435 -26.39 -1.61 -66.77
C LYS A 435 -27.71 -1.36 -66.03
N ALA A 436 -28.84 -1.86 -66.55
CA ALA A 436 -30.15 -1.76 -65.91
C ALA A 436 -30.18 -2.43 -64.52
N ARG A 437 -29.70 -3.68 -64.40
CA ARG A 437 -29.65 -4.42 -63.11
C ARG A 437 -28.77 -3.78 -62.03
N ARG A 438 -27.80 -2.96 -62.43
CA ARG A 438 -26.89 -2.24 -61.52
C ARG A 438 -27.35 -0.81 -61.26
N MET A 439 -28.43 -0.38 -61.89
CA MET A 439 -28.94 0.96 -61.70
C MET A 439 -29.63 1.05 -60.33
N GLU A 440 -29.15 1.97 -59.54
CA GLU A 440 -29.62 2.18 -58.17
C GLU A 440 -29.69 3.68 -57.88
N ILE A 441 -30.52 4.02 -56.91
CA ILE A 441 -30.68 5.36 -56.36
C ILE A 441 -30.44 5.29 -54.86
N GLU A 442 -29.63 6.21 -54.31
CA GLU A 442 -29.49 6.34 -52.86
C GLU A 442 -30.83 6.78 -52.26
N ILE A 443 -31.22 6.30 -51.08
CA ILE A 443 -32.46 6.74 -50.43
C ILE A 443 -32.36 8.16 -49.86
N HIS A 444 -33.50 8.77 -49.58
CA HIS A 444 -33.65 9.95 -48.75
C HIS A 444 -34.46 9.59 -47.49
N GLU A 445 -33.82 9.60 -46.32
CA GLU A 445 -34.49 9.43 -45.03
C GLU A 445 -34.90 10.82 -44.48
N HIS A 446 -36.19 11.00 -44.14
CA HIS A 446 -36.67 12.26 -43.57
C HIS A 446 -35.89 12.62 -42.28
N PRO A 447 -35.46 13.88 -42.08
CA PRO A 447 -34.59 14.24 -40.97
C PRO A 447 -35.26 14.19 -39.59
N LEU A 448 -36.57 14.43 -39.51
CA LEU A 448 -37.34 14.35 -38.27
C LEU A 448 -38.25 13.11 -38.20
N PRO A 449 -38.46 12.53 -36.99
CA PRO A 449 -39.49 11.52 -36.74
C PRO A 449 -40.89 11.94 -37.18
N SER A 450 -41.69 10.98 -37.65
CA SER A 450 -43.12 11.21 -37.96
C SER A 450 -43.97 11.41 -36.70
N ASP A 451 -43.52 10.89 -35.55
CA ASP A 451 -44.13 11.18 -34.25
C ASP A 451 -43.77 12.61 -33.83
N PRO A 452 -44.75 13.53 -33.69
CA PRO A 452 -44.50 14.92 -33.35
C PRO A 452 -43.77 15.07 -32.01
N VAL A 453 -43.98 14.16 -31.05
CA VAL A 453 -43.32 14.25 -29.74
C VAL A 453 -41.83 13.95 -29.85
N GLN A 454 -41.48 12.92 -30.61
CA GLN A 454 -40.09 12.57 -30.89
C GLN A 454 -39.41 13.66 -31.74
N ALA A 455 -40.12 14.27 -32.69
CA ALA A 455 -39.63 15.41 -33.45
C ALA A 455 -39.37 16.63 -32.54
N ASN A 456 -40.29 16.97 -31.63
CA ASN A 456 -40.11 18.05 -30.65
C ASN A 456 -38.89 17.79 -29.77
N ALA A 457 -38.67 16.55 -29.33
CA ALA A 457 -37.51 16.19 -28.53
C ALA A 457 -36.19 16.34 -29.29
N VAL A 458 -36.14 15.96 -30.56
CA VAL A 458 -34.98 16.16 -31.44
C VAL A 458 -34.67 17.65 -31.59
N VAL A 459 -35.68 18.47 -31.87
CA VAL A 459 -35.50 19.92 -32.02
C VAL A 459 -35.07 20.59 -30.71
N PHE A 460 -35.67 20.19 -29.58
CA PHE A 460 -35.23 20.63 -28.26
C PHE A 460 -33.76 20.32 -27.99
N GLU A 461 -33.30 19.11 -28.35
CA GLU A 461 -31.90 18.72 -28.13
C GLU A 461 -30.93 19.52 -29.03
N LEU A 462 -31.31 19.80 -30.29
CA LEU A 462 -30.53 20.65 -31.20
C LEU A 462 -30.44 22.11 -30.71
N GLY A 463 -31.52 22.62 -30.13
CA GLY A 463 -31.63 23.98 -29.58
C GLY A 463 -31.44 24.07 -28.06
N CYS A 464 -30.86 23.06 -27.43
CA CYS A 464 -30.83 22.95 -25.97
C CYS A 464 -30.05 24.10 -25.30
N PRO A 465 -30.66 24.88 -24.37
CA PRO A 465 -29.98 25.98 -23.73
C PRO A 465 -28.74 25.52 -22.94
N LYS A 466 -27.59 26.18 -23.14
CA LYS A 466 -26.31 25.81 -22.52
C LYS A 466 -26.37 25.69 -20.98
N ALA A 467 -27.14 26.54 -20.31
CA ALA A 467 -27.31 26.46 -18.85
C ALA A 467 -28.16 25.26 -18.42
N PHE A 468 -29.20 24.91 -19.18
CA PHE A 468 -29.99 23.70 -18.93
C PHE A 468 -29.13 22.45 -19.16
N ALA A 469 -28.37 22.40 -20.25
CA ALA A 469 -27.44 21.29 -20.52
C ALA A 469 -26.41 21.14 -19.39
N ALA A 470 -25.83 22.23 -18.90
CA ALA A 470 -24.91 22.22 -17.78
C ALA A 470 -25.55 21.66 -16.49
N TYR A 471 -26.75 22.12 -16.14
CA TYR A 471 -27.53 21.59 -15.02
C TYR A 471 -27.86 20.10 -15.17
N ARG A 472 -28.38 19.70 -16.33
CA ARG A 472 -28.77 18.32 -16.65
C ARG A 472 -27.57 17.37 -16.53
N ASN A 473 -26.46 17.74 -17.16
CA ASN A 473 -25.27 16.91 -17.21
C ASN A 473 -24.58 16.81 -15.84
N SER A 474 -24.47 17.91 -15.08
CA SER A 474 -23.91 17.86 -13.72
C SER A 474 -24.80 17.10 -12.74
N THR A 475 -26.13 17.23 -12.83
CA THR A 475 -27.08 16.46 -12.01
C THR A 475 -26.98 14.96 -12.33
N TRP A 476 -26.90 14.60 -13.61
CA TRP A 476 -26.68 13.21 -13.99
C TRP A 476 -25.31 12.69 -13.59
N LYS A 477 -24.25 13.51 -13.63
CA LYS A 477 -22.94 13.08 -13.15
C LYS A 477 -22.99 12.63 -11.68
N ILE A 478 -23.73 13.35 -10.83
CA ILE A 478 -23.97 12.95 -9.43
C ILE A 478 -24.77 11.64 -9.38
N LEU A 479 -25.90 11.55 -10.07
CA LEU A 479 -26.78 10.38 -10.05
C LEU A 479 -26.13 9.12 -10.66
N GLY A 480 -25.44 9.26 -11.78
CA GLY A 480 -24.85 8.19 -12.56
C GLY A 480 -23.49 7.75 -12.04
N SER A 481 -22.67 8.66 -11.50
CA SER A 481 -21.30 8.35 -11.07
C SER A 481 -21.15 8.18 -9.56
N LEU A 482 -21.93 8.89 -8.73
CA LEU A 482 -21.81 8.85 -7.26
C LEU A 482 -22.96 8.10 -6.58
N ALA A 483 -24.17 8.14 -7.15
CA ALA A 483 -25.35 7.56 -6.51
C ALA A 483 -25.67 6.12 -6.93
N ARG A 484 -24.73 5.43 -7.61
CA ARG A 484 -24.93 4.06 -8.11
C ARG A 484 -23.72 3.17 -7.78
N PRO A 485 -23.94 2.03 -7.09
CA PRO A 485 -22.85 1.14 -6.68
C PRO A 485 -22.27 0.28 -7.82
N LYS A 486 -23.04 0.04 -8.89
CA LYS A 486 -22.63 -0.79 -10.02
C LYS A 486 -22.62 0.02 -11.32
N PRO A 487 -21.58 -0.13 -12.15
CA PRO A 487 -21.58 0.45 -13.48
C PRO A 487 -22.73 -0.15 -14.29
N VAL A 488 -23.46 0.71 -14.99
CA VAL A 488 -24.59 0.31 -15.83
C VAL A 488 -24.10 -0.61 -16.95
N GLN A 489 -24.82 -1.69 -17.22
CA GLN A 489 -24.54 -2.54 -18.38
C GLN A 489 -24.80 -1.72 -19.66
N ALA A 490 -23.72 -1.36 -20.35
CA ALA A 490 -23.76 -0.47 -21.50
C ALA A 490 -24.35 -1.16 -22.73
N VAL A 491 -25.51 -0.72 -23.18
CA VAL A 491 -26.00 -0.96 -24.54
C VAL A 491 -25.78 0.34 -25.31
N GLU A 492 -24.76 0.39 -26.15
CA GLU A 492 -24.47 1.61 -26.92
C GLU A 492 -25.59 1.91 -27.93
N PRO A 493 -25.92 3.19 -28.14
CA PRO A 493 -26.85 3.60 -29.18
C PRO A 493 -26.30 3.24 -30.56
N ARG A 494 -27.20 2.96 -31.50
CA ARG A 494 -26.83 2.70 -32.90
C ARG A 494 -26.38 3.98 -33.62
N LEU A 495 -26.84 5.14 -33.14
CA LEU A 495 -26.61 6.45 -33.71
C LEU A 495 -26.88 7.53 -32.65
N MET A 496 -26.01 8.53 -32.52
CA MET A 496 -26.28 9.75 -31.75
C MET A 496 -26.90 10.81 -32.66
N VAL A 497 -27.70 11.72 -32.09
CA VAL A 497 -28.32 12.82 -32.85
C VAL A 497 -27.26 13.72 -33.51
N SER A 498 -26.11 13.93 -32.84
CA SER A 498 -24.95 14.65 -33.38
C SER A 498 -24.34 14.00 -34.62
N ASP A 499 -24.45 12.68 -34.74
CA ASP A 499 -23.80 11.88 -35.79
C ASP A 499 -24.77 11.60 -36.96
N TYR A 500 -26.01 12.07 -36.87
CA TYR A 500 -27.01 11.86 -37.90
C TYR A 500 -26.85 12.85 -39.03
N SER A 501 -26.46 12.36 -40.21
CA SER A 501 -26.18 13.17 -41.40
C SER A 501 -27.36 14.06 -41.80
N GLY A 502 -28.60 13.57 -41.63
CA GLY A 502 -29.82 14.31 -41.97
C GLY A 502 -30.04 15.59 -41.15
N LEU A 503 -29.40 15.73 -39.99
CA LEU A 503 -29.52 16.91 -39.11
C LEU A 503 -28.21 17.68 -38.95
N SER A 504 -27.13 17.25 -39.58
CA SER A 504 -25.78 17.81 -39.41
C SER A 504 -25.70 19.33 -39.62
N ALA A 505 -26.50 19.89 -40.53
CA ALA A 505 -26.56 21.34 -40.81
C ALA A 505 -27.16 22.17 -39.66
N PHE A 506 -27.92 21.54 -38.75
CA PHE A 506 -28.64 22.18 -37.66
C PHE A 506 -27.99 21.95 -36.29
N VAL A 507 -26.89 21.19 -36.23
CA VAL A 507 -26.15 20.94 -34.99
C VAL A 507 -25.31 22.16 -34.64
N GLN A 508 -25.73 22.94 -33.64
CA GLN A 508 -25.04 24.18 -33.25
C GLN A 508 -23.78 23.94 -32.40
N SER A 509 -23.75 22.88 -31.58
CA SER A 509 -22.57 22.44 -30.81
C SER A 509 -22.77 21.05 -30.22
N THR A 510 -21.76 20.19 -30.29
CA THR A 510 -21.73 18.92 -29.54
C THR A 510 -21.42 19.21 -28.07
N SER A 511 -22.39 19.02 -27.18
CA SER A 511 -22.15 19.04 -25.74
C SER A 511 -21.76 17.65 -25.25
N GLU A 512 -20.67 17.56 -24.47
CA GLU A 512 -20.33 16.32 -23.78
C GLU A 512 -21.35 16.04 -22.66
N GLY A 513 -21.85 14.80 -22.56
CA GLY A 513 -22.77 14.35 -21.50
C GLY A 513 -24.05 13.72 -22.04
N ILE A 514 -25.20 14.09 -21.47
CA ILE A 514 -26.50 13.56 -21.92
C ILE A 514 -26.88 14.20 -23.25
N SER A 515 -27.24 13.36 -24.21
CA SER A 515 -27.91 13.75 -25.46
C SER A 515 -28.87 12.67 -25.95
N LEU A 516 -29.41 12.80 -27.17
CA LEU A 516 -30.30 11.80 -27.76
C LEU A 516 -29.53 10.72 -28.53
N GLY A 517 -29.78 9.47 -28.16
CA GLY A 517 -29.29 8.27 -28.85
C GLY A 517 -30.46 7.45 -29.42
N SER A 518 -30.26 6.88 -30.60
CA SER A 518 -31.21 5.97 -31.25
C SER A 518 -30.89 4.51 -30.97
N THR A 519 -31.93 3.71 -30.69
CA THR A 519 -31.82 2.24 -30.57
C THR A 519 -31.84 1.52 -31.93
N THR A 520 -32.28 2.21 -32.99
CA THR A 520 -32.35 1.71 -34.38
C THR A 520 -31.31 2.41 -35.25
N LYS A 521 -30.89 1.75 -36.34
CA LYS A 521 -29.96 2.34 -37.32
C LYS A 521 -30.72 3.27 -38.26
N SER A 522 -30.08 4.36 -38.69
CA SER A 522 -30.53 5.13 -39.86
C SER A 522 -30.48 4.23 -41.09
N PHE A 523 -31.42 4.41 -42.02
CA PHE A 523 -31.47 3.62 -43.24
C PHE A 523 -30.19 3.77 -44.08
N HIS A 524 -29.52 4.93 -44.02
CA HIS A 524 -28.21 5.18 -44.63
C HIS A 524 -27.08 4.27 -44.11
N ARG A 525 -27.25 3.63 -42.94
CA ARG A 525 -26.31 2.68 -42.32
C ARG A 525 -26.78 1.22 -42.42
N THR A 526 -27.74 0.94 -43.28
CA THR A 526 -28.29 -0.41 -43.53
C THR A 526 -28.12 -0.82 -44.99
N HIS A 527 -28.48 -2.06 -45.32
CA HIS A 527 -28.50 -2.53 -46.70
C HIS A 527 -29.58 -1.84 -47.56
N TYR A 528 -30.45 -1.03 -46.95
CA TYR A 528 -31.44 -0.18 -47.63
C TYR A 528 -30.89 1.20 -48.04
N LYS A 529 -29.57 1.43 -47.97
CA LYS A 529 -28.96 2.71 -48.38
C LYS A 529 -29.24 3.06 -49.84
N CYS A 530 -29.31 2.06 -50.71
CA CYS A 530 -29.65 2.23 -52.12
C CYS A 530 -30.80 1.29 -52.50
N VAL A 531 -31.67 1.74 -53.39
CA VAL A 531 -32.76 0.95 -53.96
C VAL A 531 -32.48 0.75 -55.45
N ARG A 532 -32.72 -0.46 -55.96
CA ARG A 532 -32.53 -0.79 -57.38
C ARG A 532 -33.80 -0.55 -58.16
N PHE A 533 -33.67 -0.12 -59.41
CA PHE A 533 -34.82 0.04 -60.30
C PHE A 533 -35.36 -1.31 -60.80
N PRO A 534 -36.69 -1.43 -61.04
CA PRO A 534 -37.71 -0.40 -60.86
C PRO A 534 -38.01 -0.15 -59.36
N ALA A 535 -38.04 1.12 -58.96
CA ALA A 535 -38.24 1.54 -57.57
C ALA A 535 -39.42 2.52 -57.50
N ALA A 536 -40.31 2.35 -56.53
CA ALA A 536 -41.35 3.34 -56.27
C ALA A 536 -40.77 4.54 -55.50
N LEU A 537 -41.36 5.73 -55.65
CA LEU A 537 -40.89 6.93 -54.94
C LEU A 537 -40.93 6.75 -53.41
N GLU A 538 -41.90 5.99 -52.90
CA GLU A 538 -42.04 5.65 -51.48
C GLU A 538 -40.91 4.76 -50.93
N ASP A 539 -40.29 3.93 -51.77
CA ASP A 539 -39.12 3.13 -51.40
C ASP A 539 -37.83 3.96 -51.36
N VAL A 540 -37.81 5.09 -52.09
CA VAL A 540 -36.66 6.01 -52.15
C VAL A 540 -36.74 7.08 -51.07
N CYS A 541 -37.91 7.68 -50.86
CA CYS A 541 -38.15 8.75 -49.89
C CYS A 541 -38.81 8.19 -48.63
N LEU A 542 -37.97 7.70 -47.70
CA LEU A 542 -38.40 7.03 -46.48
C LEU A 542 -38.70 8.01 -45.33
N THR A 543 -39.63 7.62 -44.47
CA THR A 543 -39.80 8.26 -43.16
C THR A 543 -38.62 7.96 -42.24
N ASN A 544 -38.37 8.81 -41.25
CA ASN A 544 -37.30 8.61 -40.27
C ASN A 544 -37.49 7.30 -39.48
N GLY A 545 -36.49 6.42 -39.50
CA GLY A 545 -36.53 5.12 -38.83
C GLY A 545 -35.93 5.10 -37.42
N LEU A 546 -35.51 6.25 -36.89
CA LEU A 546 -34.78 6.37 -35.63
C LEU A 546 -35.72 6.41 -34.43
N LYS A 547 -35.31 5.75 -33.33
CA LYS A 547 -36.07 5.70 -32.07
C LYS A 547 -35.24 6.31 -30.94
N TRP A 548 -35.53 7.56 -30.62
CA TRP A 548 -34.71 8.37 -29.72
C TRP A 548 -35.04 8.11 -28.24
N GLY A 549 -33.98 8.07 -27.43
CA GLY A 549 -34.02 8.12 -25.98
C GLY A 549 -32.81 8.89 -25.45
N TYR A 550 -32.85 9.31 -24.19
CA TYR A 550 -31.70 9.98 -23.59
C TYR A 550 -30.58 8.99 -23.33
N PHE A 551 -29.37 9.37 -23.69
CA PHE A 551 -28.16 8.59 -23.51
C PHE A 551 -27.04 9.49 -23.00
N ASP A 552 -26.33 9.03 -21.98
CA ASP A 552 -25.15 9.72 -21.46
C ASP A 552 -23.88 9.13 -22.07
N THR A 553 -23.13 9.95 -22.80
CA THR A 553 -21.89 9.51 -23.46
C THR A 553 -20.77 9.23 -22.46
N ALA A 554 -20.80 9.83 -21.26
CA ALA A 554 -19.77 9.67 -20.25
C ALA A 554 -19.89 8.32 -19.50
N THR A 555 -21.06 8.03 -18.94
CA THR A 555 -21.32 6.77 -18.20
C THR A 555 -21.78 5.61 -19.09
N LYS A 556 -22.04 5.86 -20.38
CA LYS A 556 -22.60 4.90 -21.34
C LYS A 556 -23.93 4.30 -20.87
N ALA A 557 -24.77 5.13 -20.25
CA ALA A 557 -26.04 4.75 -19.64
C ALA A 557 -27.24 5.39 -20.33
N TRP A 558 -28.43 4.79 -20.17
CA TRP A 558 -29.71 5.32 -20.65
C TRP A 558 -30.51 5.87 -19.46
N PRO A 559 -30.40 7.17 -19.12
CA PRO A 559 -30.87 7.69 -17.84
C PRO A 559 -32.32 7.30 -17.46
N GLY A 560 -33.24 7.36 -18.43
CA GLY A 560 -34.66 7.05 -18.25
C GLY A 560 -35.03 5.57 -18.21
N ARG A 561 -34.06 4.64 -18.33
CA ARG A 561 -34.29 3.18 -18.42
C ARG A 561 -33.78 2.41 -17.20
N HIS A 562 -33.52 3.11 -16.10
CA HIS A 562 -33.00 2.52 -14.87
C HIS A 562 -34.06 2.48 -13.77
N ALA A 563 -34.30 1.29 -13.21
CA ALA A 563 -35.26 1.09 -12.13
C ALA A 563 -34.64 1.21 -10.72
N GLU A 564 -33.32 1.18 -10.59
CA GLU A 564 -32.64 1.24 -9.29
C GLU A 564 -32.69 2.64 -8.68
N LYS A 565 -33.14 2.72 -7.42
CA LYS A 565 -33.15 3.93 -6.60
C LYS A 565 -31.70 4.39 -6.35
N PRO A 566 -31.37 5.68 -6.55
CA PRO A 566 -30.04 6.20 -6.25
C PRO A 566 -29.72 6.10 -4.75
N THR A 567 -28.49 5.74 -4.41
CA THR A 567 -28.00 5.56 -3.03
C THR A 567 -26.52 5.94 -2.88
N PHE A 568 -26.17 6.63 -1.79
CA PHE A 568 -24.78 6.87 -1.38
C PHE A 568 -24.26 5.81 -0.39
N ALA A 569 -25.08 4.81 -0.03
CA ALA A 569 -24.74 3.83 1.02
C ALA A 569 -23.39 3.13 0.79
N HIS A 570 -23.08 2.77 -0.45
CA HIS A 570 -21.85 2.09 -0.83
C HIS A 570 -20.58 2.93 -0.62
N HIS A 571 -20.70 4.26 -0.55
CA HIS A 571 -19.60 5.17 -0.20
C HIS A 571 -19.39 5.28 1.31
N CYS A 572 -20.45 5.06 2.10
CA CYS A 572 -20.46 5.29 3.54
C CYS A 572 -20.36 4.00 4.38
N GLN A 573 -20.33 2.83 3.76
CA GLN A 573 -20.19 1.54 4.45
C GLN A 573 -18.74 1.33 4.93
N MET A 574 -18.55 0.95 6.20
CA MET A 574 -17.26 0.51 6.71
C MET A 574 -16.78 -0.73 5.94
N THR A 575 -15.47 -0.87 5.78
CA THR A 575 -14.86 -2.08 5.22
C THR A 575 -14.22 -2.88 6.35
N LEU A 576 -14.61 -4.15 6.50
CA LEU A 576 -14.02 -5.06 7.46
C LEU A 576 -12.93 -5.88 6.77
N PRO A 577 -11.83 -6.22 7.47
CA PRO A 577 -10.84 -7.15 6.95
C PRO A 577 -11.50 -8.51 6.59
N PRO A 578 -11.12 -9.16 5.47
CA PRO A 578 -11.68 -10.46 5.09
C PRO A 578 -11.50 -11.55 6.16
N GLY A 579 -10.48 -11.45 7.01
CA GLY A 579 -10.24 -12.36 8.12
C GLY A 579 -11.09 -12.07 9.38
N SER A 580 -11.91 -11.03 9.39
CA SER A 580 -12.80 -10.72 10.51
C SER A 580 -13.93 -11.76 10.61
N PRO A 581 -14.29 -12.24 11.81
CA PRO A 581 -15.45 -13.12 12.00
C PRO A 581 -16.78 -12.44 11.64
N PHE A 582 -16.80 -11.10 11.54
CA PHE A 582 -17.99 -10.31 11.17
C PHE A 582 -18.03 -9.95 9.68
N SER A 583 -17.02 -10.31 8.89
CA SER A 583 -16.91 -9.93 7.47
C SER A 583 -18.11 -10.36 6.62
N PHE A 584 -18.72 -11.51 6.94
CA PHE A 584 -19.88 -12.02 6.22
C PHE A 584 -21.12 -11.11 6.30
N MET A 585 -21.22 -10.27 7.35
CA MET A 585 -22.35 -9.35 7.53
C MET A 585 -22.37 -8.25 6.46
N GLN A 586 -21.22 -7.93 5.86
CA GLN A 586 -21.11 -6.91 4.81
C GLN A 586 -21.83 -7.29 3.51
N PHE A 587 -22.16 -8.57 3.33
CA PHE A 587 -22.88 -9.08 2.16
C PHE A 587 -24.39 -9.19 2.37
N SER A 588 -24.88 -8.84 3.56
CA SER A 588 -26.30 -8.91 3.90
C SER A 588 -26.91 -7.52 3.94
N ASN A 589 -28.01 -7.33 3.21
CA ASN A 589 -28.75 -6.07 3.18
C ASN A 589 -29.24 -5.63 4.57
N ALA A 590 -29.47 -6.57 5.50
CA ALA A 590 -29.88 -6.24 6.86
C ALA A 590 -28.86 -5.35 7.60
N PHE A 591 -27.57 -5.44 7.25
CA PHE A 591 -26.48 -4.67 7.90
C PHE A 591 -25.92 -3.54 7.02
N ALA A 592 -26.63 -3.19 5.94
CA ALA A 592 -26.28 -2.05 5.11
C ALA A 592 -26.50 -0.73 5.89
N VAL A 593 -25.71 0.31 5.61
CA VAL A 593 -25.82 1.60 6.31
C VAL A 593 -27.18 2.29 6.14
N ASP A 594 -27.86 2.05 5.02
CA ASP A 594 -29.22 2.52 4.69
C ASP A 594 -30.34 1.59 5.17
N SER A 595 -30.01 0.49 5.87
CA SER A 595 -30.96 -0.40 6.52
C SER A 595 -31.27 0.04 7.96
N ASP A 596 -32.46 -0.31 8.46
CA ASP A 596 -32.86 -0.16 9.87
C ASP A 596 -32.21 -1.21 10.80
N GLY A 597 -31.47 -2.18 10.24
CA GLY A 597 -30.86 -3.27 10.99
C GLY A 597 -31.82 -4.42 11.28
N PRO A 598 -31.31 -5.53 11.83
CA PRO A 598 -32.14 -6.64 12.26
C PRO A 598 -32.97 -6.25 13.51
N SER A 599 -34.18 -6.78 13.61
CA SER A 599 -34.99 -6.72 14.83
C SER A 599 -34.39 -7.57 15.96
N SER A 600 -34.80 -7.31 17.21
CA SER A 600 -34.35 -8.11 18.36
C SER A 600 -34.67 -9.61 18.22
N TYR A 601 -35.79 -9.95 17.58
CA TYR A 601 -36.16 -11.34 17.31
C TYR A 601 -35.25 -11.99 16.26
N GLU A 602 -34.89 -11.27 15.20
CA GLU A 602 -33.97 -11.76 14.18
C GLU A 602 -32.56 -11.97 14.73
N VAL A 603 -32.09 -11.08 15.61
CA VAL A 603 -30.79 -11.25 16.29
C VAL A 603 -30.79 -12.49 17.18
N LEU A 604 -31.86 -12.74 17.95
CA LEU A 604 -31.96 -13.95 18.77
C LEU A 604 -32.07 -15.21 17.92
N ALA A 605 -32.84 -15.18 16.83
CA ALA A 605 -32.98 -16.30 15.91
C ALA A 605 -31.67 -16.62 15.17
N SER A 606 -30.76 -15.65 15.00
CA SER A 606 -29.49 -15.84 14.29
C SER A 606 -28.39 -16.51 15.12
N GLN A 607 -28.59 -16.76 16.43
CA GLN A 607 -27.58 -17.35 17.32
C GLN A 607 -26.97 -18.66 16.80
N THR A 608 -27.79 -19.50 16.14
CA THR A 608 -27.35 -20.77 15.53
C THR A 608 -26.41 -20.58 14.34
N ARG A 609 -26.33 -19.36 13.80
CA ARG A 609 -25.45 -18.95 12.69
C ARG A 609 -24.16 -18.29 13.17
N CYS A 610 -23.88 -18.28 14.48
CA CYS A 610 -22.65 -17.72 15.05
C CYS A 610 -21.41 -18.43 14.44
N PRO A 611 -20.42 -17.69 13.90
CA PRO A 611 -19.19 -18.26 13.37
C PRO A 611 -18.40 -19.07 14.42
N SER A 612 -17.74 -20.14 13.98
CA SER A 612 -16.89 -20.95 14.85
C SER A 612 -15.73 -20.13 15.42
N GLY A 613 -15.63 -20.08 16.76
CA GLY A 613 -14.58 -19.34 17.48
C GLY A 613 -15.02 -17.98 18.02
N LEU A 614 -16.24 -17.52 17.70
CA LEU A 614 -16.83 -16.30 18.26
C LEU A 614 -17.81 -16.66 19.39
N ASN A 615 -17.81 -15.89 20.47
CA ASN A 615 -18.80 -16.04 21.54
C ASN A 615 -20.19 -15.62 21.02
N VAL A 616 -21.23 -16.42 21.28
CA VAL A 616 -22.62 -16.11 20.93
C VAL A 616 -23.05 -14.76 21.51
N GLN A 617 -22.62 -14.41 22.73
CA GLN A 617 -22.93 -13.11 23.33
C GLN A 617 -22.33 -11.96 22.52
N GLU A 618 -21.05 -12.05 22.17
CA GLU A 618 -20.35 -11.06 21.33
C GLU A 618 -21.02 -10.95 19.95
N PHE A 619 -21.39 -12.09 19.37
CA PHE A 619 -22.10 -12.16 18.09
C PHE A 619 -23.46 -11.46 18.12
N THR A 620 -24.25 -11.68 19.18
CA THR A 620 -25.57 -11.04 19.34
C THR A 620 -25.44 -9.55 19.68
N ALA A 621 -24.51 -9.17 20.54
CA ALA A 621 -24.27 -7.76 20.90
C ALA A 621 -23.84 -6.95 19.66
N TYR A 622 -22.96 -7.52 18.83
CA TYR A 622 -22.49 -6.87 17.60
C TYR A 622 -23.65 -6.62 16.61
N GLN A 623 -24.55 -7.59 16.43
CA GLN A 623 -25.72 -7.41 15.58
C GLN A 623 -26.72 -6.42 16.18
N THR A 624 -26.90 -6.44 17.50
CA THR A 624 -27.84 -5.56 18.22
C THR A 624 -27.47 -4.08 18.08
N LEU A 625 -26.19 -3.76 17.90
CA LEU A 625 -25.74 -2.39 17.61
C LEU A 625 -26.33 -1.81 16.31
N PHE A 626 -26.72 -2.64 15.35
CA PHE A 626 -27.39 -2.18 14.12
C PHE A 626 -28.90 -1.96 14.30
N SER A 627 -29.50 -2.47 15.38
CA SER A 627 -30.96 -2.54 15.55
C SER A 627 -31.59 -1.18 15.84
N GLY A 628 -32.08 -0.51 14.80
CA GLY A 628 -32.88 0.71 14.86
C GLY A 628 -32.06 1.98 15.12
N LYS A 629 -32.23 2.97 14.24
CA LYS A 629 -31.43 4.21 14.24
C LYS A 629 -31.53 5.02 15.53
N SER A 630 -32.70 5.07 16.18
CA SER A 630 -32.90 5.80 17.45
C SER A 630 -32.26 5.11 18.66
N ARG A 631 -31.84 3.85 18.54
CA ARG A 631 -31.27 3.05 19.64
C ARG A 631 -29.75 2.94 19.60
N HIS A 632 -29.10 3.47 18.55
CA HIS A 632 -27.64 3.38 18.40
C HIS A 632 -26.91 3.85 19.67
N TRP A 633 -27.13 5.09 20.12
CA TRP A 633 -26.46 5.66 21.28
C TRP A 633 -26.81 4.97 22.62
N PRO A 634 -28.10 4.67 22.93
CA PRO A 634 -28.44 3.82 24.07
C PRO A 634 -27.73 2.46 24.06
N GLN A 635 -27.71 1.77 22.91
CA GLN A 635 -27.08 0.46 22.81
C GLN A 635 -25.56 0.56 22.97
N MET A 636 -24.93 1.58 22.37
CA MET A 636 -23.51 1.85 22.54
C MET A 636 -23.16 2.12 24.01
N LEU A 637 -23.98 2.87 24.73
CA LEU A 637 -23.79 3.10 26.17
C LEU A 637 -23.89 1.80 26.98
N ILE A 638 -24.89 0.96 26.68
CA ILE A 638 -25.06 -0.35 27.32
C ILE A 638 -23.83 -1.23 27.08
N GLU A 639 -23.34 -1.30 25.84
CA GLU A 639 -22.18 -2.15 25.52
C GLU A 639 -20.86 -1.58 26.07
N LEU A 640 -20.71 -0.26 26.16
CA LEU A 640 -19.57 0.35 26.85
C LEU A 640 -19.54 -0.04 28.34
N ALA A 641 -20.71 -0.21 28.96
CA ALA A 641 -20.85 -0.67 30.34
C ALA A 641 -20.81 -2.21 30.49
N SER A 642 -20.88 -2.98 29.40
CA SER A 642 -20.92 -4.44 29.38
C SER A 642 -19.54 -5.07 29.12
N SER A 643 -19.43 -6.39 29.22
CA SER A 643 -18.24 -7.15 28.77
C SER A 643 -18.52 -8.00 27.53
N ASN A 644 -19.60 -7.70 26.79
CA ASN A 644 -20.05 -8.55 25.67
C ASN A 644 -19.18 -8.35 24.43
N LEU A 645 -18.69 -7.13 24.21
CA LEU A 645 -17.94 -6.75 23.02
C LEU A 645 -16.46 -6.56 23.32
N ASN A 646 -15.61 -7.07 22.43
CA ASN A 646 -14.19 -6.78 22.44
C ASN A 646 -13.89 -5.47 21.69
N PHE A 647 -13.75 -4.36 22.42
CA PHE A 647 -13.41 -3.05 21.85
C PHE A 647 -11.94 -2.93 21.39
N SER A 648 -11.08 -3.87 21.75
CA SER A 648 -9.72 -3.98 21.20
C SER A 648 -9.73 -4.49 19.75
N SER A 649 -10.82 -5.13 19.30
CA SER A 649 -10.98 -5.60 17.92
C SER A 649 -11.24 -4.43 16.96
N GLU A 650 -10.59 -4.49 15.79
CA GLU A 650 -10.78 -3.50 14.72
C GLU A 650 -12.23 -3.45 14.26
N ALA A 651 -12.91 -4.60 14.12
CA ALA A 651 -14.28 -4.66 13.63
C ALA A 651 -15.26 -3.95 14.57
N THR A 652 -15.13 -4.19 15.87
CA THR A 652 -15.99 -3.58 16.90
C THR A 652 -15.77 -2.08 16.96
N ALA A 653 -14.51 -1.63 16.99
CA ALA A 653 -14.18 -0.21 17.02
C ALA A 653 -14.68 0.53 15.77
N LEU A 654 -14.50 -0.04 14.58
CA LEU A 654 -14.98 0.54 13.32
C LEU A 654 -16.52 0.64 13.29
N LEU A 655 -17.24 -0.36 13.81
CA LEU A 655 -18.69 -0.31 13.92
C LEU A 655 -19.15 0.83 14.84
N MET A 656 -18.56 0.92 16.03
CA MET A 656 -18.90 1.97 16.99
C MET A 656 -18.61 3.37 16.41
N VAL A 657 -17.49 3.53 15.69
CA VAL A 657 -17.15 4.77 14.97
C VAL A 657 -18.19 5.07 13.88
N GLN A 658 -18.54 4.11 13.03
CA GLN A 658 -19.54 4.32 11.98
C GLN A 658 -20.90 4.74 12.56
N LEU A 659 -21.38 4.05 13.59
CA LEU A 659 -22.67 4.36 14.21
C LEU A 659 -22.67 5.72 14.92
N ALA A 660 -21.53 6.12 15.50
CA ALA A 660 -21.37 7.42 16.13
C ALA A 660 -21.35 8.58 15.12
N LEU A 661 -20.85 8.35 13.92
CA LEU A 661 -20.69 9.38 12.88
C LEU A 661 -21.86 9.43 11.90
N GLN A 662 -22.60 8.33 11.71
CA GLN A 662 -23.75 8.30 10.80
C GLN A 662 -24.82 9.32 11.21
N ALA A 663 -25.15 10.24 10.30
CA ALA A 663 -26.13 11.30 10.53
C ALA A 663 -27.54 10.75 10.80
N GLY A 664 -27.96 9.73 10.04
CA GLY A 664 -29.23 9.04 10.20
C GLY A 664 -30.45 9.84 9.75
N PRO A 665 -31.67 9.37 10.08
CA PRO A 665 -32.90 9.92 9.51
C PRO A 665 -33.22 11.35 9.95
N PHE A 666 -33.70 12.15 9.00
CA PHE A 666 -34.20 13.51 9.22
C PHE A 666 -35.19 13.57 10.38
N HIS A 667 -35.11 14.61 11.23
CA HIS A 667 -36.02 14.78 12.35
C HIS A 667 -36.50 16.22 12.50
N LYS A 668 -37.58 16.56 11.78
CA LYS A 668 -38.11 17.95 11.76
C LYS A 668 -36.96 18.92 11.47
N SER A 669 -36.94 20.09 12.11
CA SER A 669 -35.85 21.08 11.99
C SER A 669 -34.80 20.95 13.10
N ASP A 670 -34.57 19.74 13.65
CA ASP A 670 -33.48 19.51 14.61
C ASP A 670 -32.21 18.97 13.88
N PRO A 671 -31.12 19.75 13.82
CA PRO A 671 -29.85 19.34 13.20
C PRO A 671 -29.22 18.09 13.83
N LEU A 672 -29.62 17.71 15.06
CA LEU A 672 -29.14 16.48 15.69
C LEU A 672 -29.83 15.22 15.17
N ARG A 673 -30.92 15.38 14.41
CA ARG A 673 -31.59 14.28 13.70
C ARG A 673 -32.07 13.18 14.66
N THR A 674 -32.57 12.08 14.10
CA THR A 674 -33.13 10.99 14.91
C THR A 674 -32.07 10.27 15.75
N VAL A 675 -30.84 10.17 15.24
CA VAL A 675 -29.75 9.42 15.90
C VAL A 675 -29.16 10.22 17.06
N HIS A 676 -28.84 11.51 16.88
CA HIS A 676 -28.07 12.27 17.86
C HIS A 676 -28.90 13.14 18.81
N ARG A 677 -30.22 13.28 18.62
CA ARG A 677 -31.09 14.06 19.53
C ARG A 677 -30.97 13.69 21.01
N ILE A 678 -30.56 12.46 21.32
CA ILE A 678 -30.36 12.00 22.70
C ILE A 678 -29.27 12.78 23.44
N PHE A 679 -28.35 13.45 22.73
CA PHE A 679 -27.35 14.32 23.36
C PHE A 679 -27.97 15.56 24.03
N ARG A 680 -29.21 15.92 23.73
CA ARG A 680 -29.94 16.96 24.49
C ARG A 680 -30.28 16.51 25.92
N ASP A 681 -30.24 15.21 26.21
CA ASP A 681 -30.40 14.68 27.57
C ASP A 681 -29.04 14.72 28.31
N GLU A 682 -28.94 15.63 29.27
CA GLU A 682 -27.76 15.80 30.11
C GLU A 682 -27.43 14.54 30.95
N PHE A 683 -28.44 13.78 31.38
CA PHE A 683 -28.23 12.56 32.15
C PHE A 683 -27.59 11.49 31.27
N PHE A 684 -28.07 11.34 30.04
CA PHE A 684 -27.44 10.47 29.06
C PHE A 684 -25.98 10.86 28.82
N CYS A 685 -25.71 12.15 28.59
CA CYS A 685 -24.35 12.65 28.37
C CYS A 685 -23.42 12.33 29.55
N ARG A 686 -23.88 12.57 30.78
CA ARG A 686 -23.11 12.26 32.00
C ARG A 686 -22.79 10.77 32.11
N ARG A 687 -23.77 9.90 31.89
CA ARG A 687 -23.56 8.44 31.91
C ARG A 687 -22.59 7.99 30.83
N LEU A 688 -22.67 8.57 29.64
CA LEU A 688 -21.73 8.28 28.57
C LEU A 688 -20.30 8.68 28.94
N PHE A 689 -20.09 9.84 29.55
CA PHE A 689 -18.77 10.22 30.06
C PHE A 689 -18.24 9.28 31.13
N GLU A 690 -19.08 8.88 32.08
CA GLU A 690 -18.68 7.93 33.12
C GLU A 690 -18.12 6.65 32.49
N GLN A 691 -18.82 6.09 31.50
CA GLN A 691 -18.36 4.89 30.81
C GLN A 691 -17.11 5.13 29.96
N ILE A 692 -17.03 6.23 29.22
CA ILE A 692 -15.83 6.55 28.42
C ILE A 692 -14.61 6.75 29.33
N ASN A 693 -14.74 7.47 30.44
CA ASN A 693 -13.65 7.68 31.39
C ASN A 693 -13.20 6.37 32.02
N LYS A 694 -14.13 5.51 32.44
CA LYS A 694 -13.81 4.19 32.98
C LYS A 694 -13.00 3.35 31.98
N ARG A 695 -13.43 3.31 30.71
CA ARG A 695 -12.69 2.60 29.65
C ARG A 695 -11.35 3.23 29.35
N LEU A 696 -11.27 4.56 29.34
CA LEU A 696 -10.02 5.27 29.16
C LEU A 696 -9.01 4.89 30.26
N ASP A 697 -9.45 4.82 31.51
CA ASP A 697 -8.61 4.43 32.64
C ASP A 697 -8.09 2.99 32.49
N GLU A 698 -8.94 2.06 32.08
CA GLU A 698 -8.58 0.66 31.80
C GLU A 698 -7.49 0.54 30.72
N ILE A 699 -7.56 1.34 29.66
CA ILE A 699 -6.62 1.22 28.52
C ILE A 699 -5.42 2.17 28.58
N SER A 700 -5.46 3.23 29.40
CA SER A 700 -4.48 4.34 29.39
C SER A 700 -3.01 3.94 29.54
N SER A 701 -2.73 2.76 30.12
CA SER A 701 -1.38 2.22 30.29
C SER A 701 -0.95 1.25 29.19
N ASN A 702 -1.88 0.81 28.33
CA ASN A 702 -1.67 -0.21 27.31
C ASN A 702 -1.72 0.41 25.90
N TRP A 703 -0.55 0.77 25.38
CA TRP A 703 -0.39 1.34 24.03
C TRP A 703 -0.83 0.42 22.88
N ARG A 704 -1.19 -0.84 23.14
CA ARG A 704 -1.74 -1.77 22.13
C ARG A 704 -3.22 -1.51 21.83
N GLU A 705 -3.93 -0.79 22.70
CA GLU A 705 -5.37 -0.52 22.61
C GLU A 705 -5.70 0.61 21.63
N ILE A 706 -5.11 0.60 20.44
CA ILE A 706 -5.28 1.66 19.43
C ILE A 706 -6.73 1.74 18.92
N ASN A 707 -7.38 0.58 18.74
CA ASN A 707 -8.75 0.50 18.21
C ASN A 707 -9.74 1.05 19.24
N CYS A 708 -9.62 0.62 20.49
CA CYS A 708 -10.44 1.13 21.59
C CYS A 708 -10.21 2.63 21.80
N MET A 709 -8.96 3.09 21.81
CA MET A 709 -8.63 4.51 21.95
C MET A 709 -9.19 5.35 20.80
N GLN A 710 -9.10 4.88 19.54
CA GLN A 710 -9.68 5.55 18.39
C GLN A 710 -11.20 5.69 18.50
N MET A 711 -11.87 4.63 18.95
CA MET A 711 -13.30 4.65 19.22
C MET A 711 -13.63 5.68 20.29
N LEU A 712 -13.02 5.59 21.48
CA LEU A 712 -13.29 6.53 22.59
C LEU A 712 -13.03 7.98 22.20
N LEU A 713 -11.93 8.24 21.49
CA LEU A 713 -11.61 9.56 20.95
C LEU A 713 -12.71 10.06 20.01
N THR A 714 -13.21 9.21 19.11
CA THR A 714 -14.29 9.59 18.18
C THR A 714 -15.59 9.90 18.93
N LEU A 715 -15.95 9.11 19.95
CA LEU A 715 -17.13 9.39 20.78
C LEU A 715 -17.01 10.73 21.51
N ILE A 716 -15.85 11.01 22.12
CA ILE A 716 -15.60 12.28 22.82
C ILE A 716 -15.60 13.46 21.85
N LEU A 717 -14.99 13.33 20.67
CA LEU A 717 -15.01 14.40 19.67
C LEU A 717 -16.44 14.68 19.18
N LYS A 718 -17.26 13.65 19.00
CA LYS A 718 -18.68 13.82 18.69
C LYS A 718 -19.38 14.59 19.83
N MET A 719 -19.15 14.21 21.09
CA MET A 719 -19.69 14.93 22.24
C MET A 719 -19.24 16.39 22.32
N CYS A 720 -17.96 16.68 22.05
CA CYS A 720 -17.45 18.05 21.98
C CYS A 720 -18.17 18.88 20.91
N SER A 721 -18.57 18.25 19.80
CA SER A 721 -19.21 18.97 18.71
C SER A 721 -20.72 19.14 18.85
N ILE A 722 -21.45 18.17 19.39
CA ILE A 722 -22.92 18.16 19.39
C ILE A 722 -23.56 18.10 20.78
N GLY A 723 -22.75 18.03 21.84
CA GLY A 723 -23.22 18.06 23.22
C GLY A 723 -23.71 19.45 23.64
N PRO A 724 -24.54 19.54 24.69
CA PRO A 724 -24.99 20.81 25.23
C PRO A 724 -23.83 21.58 25.88
N GLU A 725 -23.90 22.91 25.92
CA GLU A 725 -22.81 23.79 26.37
C GLU A 725 -22.24 23.41 27.75
N LEU A 726 -23.12 23.03 28.69
CA LEU A 726 -22.76 22.57 30.04
C LEU A 726 -21.86 21.32 30.05
N VAL A 727 -21.94 20.51 29.00
CA VAL A 727 -21.25 19.23 28.82
C VAL A 727 -19.93 19.39 28.05
N ILE A 728 -19.80 20.42 27.21
CA ILE A 728 -18.60 20.65 26.37
C ILE A 728 -17.34 20.80 27.23
N GLY A 729 -17.42 21.54 28.33
CA GLY A 729 -16.28 21.75 29.23
C GLY A 729 -15.74 20.45 29.85
N GLU A 730 -16.63 19.50 30.19
CA GLU A 730 -16.22 18.17 30.66
C GLU A 730 -15.64 17.32 29.52
N ALA A 731 -16.26 17.38 28.33
CA ALA A 731 -15.77 16.67 27.13
C ALA A 731 -14.32 17.05 26.80
N LEU A 732 -14.00 18.36 26.84
CA LEU A 732 -12.66 18.89 26.59
C LEU A 732 -11.64 18.39 27.62
N LYS A 733 -12.03 18.25 28.90
CA LYS A 733 -11.15 17.65 29.93
C LYS A 733 -10.85 16.18 29.63
N VAL A 734 -11.84 15.41 29.19
CA VAL A 734 -11.62 14.01 28.77
C VAL A 734 -10.72 13.96 27.53
N LEU A 735 -10.90 14.87 26.58
CA LEU A 735 -10.05 15.00 25.40
C LEU A 735 -8.59 15.31 25.78
N GLU A 736 -8.36 16.17 26.77
CA GLU A 736 -7.03 16.41 27.36
C GLU A 736 -6.43 15.15 28.01
N ARG A 737 -7.23 14.35 28.71
CA ARG A 737 -6.77 13.05 29.26
C ARG A 737 -6.38 12.08 28.15
N ILE A 738 -7.15 11.98 27.08
CA ILE A 738 -6.82 11.17 25.89
C ILE A 738 -5.52 11.65 25.26
N ARG A 739 -5.34 12.97 25.11
CA ARG A 739 -4.10 13.58 24.62
C ARG A 739 -2.90 13.20 25.48
N ALA A 740 -3.03 13.29 26.81
CA ALA A 740 -1.96 12.93 27.74
C ALA A 740 -1.62 11.43 27.68
N ALA A 741 -2.63 10.55 27.61
CA ALA A 741 -2.43 9.10 27.52
C ALA A 741 -1.72 8.71 26.22
N THR A 742 -2.21 9.20 25.07
CA THR A 742 -1.61 8.94 23.76
C THR A 742 -0.22 9.56 23.62
N PHE A 743 0.02 10.75 24.17
CA PHE A 743 1.36 11.34 24.24
C PHE A 743 2.31 10.49 25.09
N LYS A 744 1.88 10.02 26.26
CA LYS A 744 2.66 9.09 27.08
C LYS A 744 3.01 7.80 26.33
N TRP A 745 2.07 7.26 25.55
CA TRP A 745 2.34 6.10 24.69
C TRP A 745 3.44 6.41 23.67
N THR A 746 3.44 7.58 23.04
CA THR A 746 4.51 7.95 22.09
C THR A 746 5.89 7.95 22.74
N SER A 747 6.02 8.52 23.95
CA SER A 747 7.30 8.55 24.69
C SER A 747 7.77 7.16 25.13
N GLN A 748 6.84 6.32 25.59
CA GLN A 748 7.12 4.92 25.95
C GLN A 748 7.55 4.10 24.73
N LEU A 749 6.79 4.19 23.63
CA LEU A 749 7.08 3.47 22.40
C LEU A 749 8.39 3.91 21.76
N ARG A 750 8.71 5.22 21.79
CA ARG A 750 10.02 5.74 21.38
C ARG A 750 11.13 5.05 22.18
N SER A 751 10.99 5.00 23.51
CA SER A 751 11.96 4.32 24.39
C SER A 751 12.09 2.82 24.10
N GLU A 752 10.98 2.12 23.80
CA GLU A 752 10.97 0.69 23.45
C GLU A 752 11.62 0.43 22.08
N ILE A 753 11.31 1.24 21.06
CA ILE A 753 11.95 1.17 19.73
C ILE A 753 13.47 1.33 19.89
N HIS A 754 13.88 2.26 20.76
CA HIS A 754 15.28 2.57 21.03
C HIS A 754 16.03 1.45 21.76
N ARG A 755 15.36 0.71 22.67
CA ARG A 755 15.96 -0.40 23.44
C ARG A 755 15.91 -1.74 22.71
N SER A 756 15.13 -1.84 21.64
CA SER A 756 14.90 -3.10 20.93
C SER A 756 16.13 -3.57 20.17
N THR A 757 16.59 -4.78 20.47
CA THR A 757 17.67 -5.47 19.73
C THR A 757 17.15 -6.36 18.60
N ASP A 758 15.82 -6.58 18.55
CA ASP A 758 15.13 -7.39 17.55
C ASP A 758 14.39 -6.49 16.53
N ALA A 759 14.72 -6.66 15.25
CA ALA A 759 14.13 -5.86 14.18
C ALA A 759 12.60 -6.00 14.10
N GLY A 760 12.05 -7.19 14.38
CA GLY A 760 10.61 -7.43 14.33
C GLY A 760 9.85 -6.68 15.43
N THR A 761 10.39 -6.68 16.64
CA THR A 761 9.86 -5.94 17.79
C THR A 761 9.93 -4.43 17.56
N SER A 762 11.08 -3.93 17.08
CA SER A 762 11.24 -2.52 16.72
C SER A 762 10.22 -2.07 15.68
N GLN A 763 10.01 -2.86 14.62
CA GLN A 763 9.01 -2.58 13.58
C GLN A 763 7.58 -2.56 14.16
N ARG A 764 7.24 -3.49 15.06
CA ARG A 764 5.93 -3.53 15.71
C ARG A 764 5.70 -2.30 16.59
N CYS A 765 6.66 -1.95 17.46
CA CYS A 765 6.57 -0.76 18.29
C CYS A 765 6.46 0.52 17.44
N SER A 766 7.17 0.57 16.32
CA SER A 766 7.08 1.70 15.38
C SER A 766 5.67 1.86 14.79
N ARG A 767 4.99 0.75 14.44
CA ARG A 767 3.58 0.80 14.01
C ARG A 767 2.66 1.37 15.09
N TYR A 768 2.87 1.00 16.35
CA TYR A 768 2.10 1.57 17.46
C TYR A 768 2.47 3.03 17.73
N ALA A 769 3.73 3.43 17.53
CA ALA A 769 4.17 4.81 17.70
C ALA A 769 3.52 5.72 16.66
N PHE A 770 3.42 5.25 15.42
CA PHE A 770 2.67 5.89 14.35
C PHE A 770 1.20 6.13 14.75
N TRP A 771 0.51 5.09 15.25
CA TRP A 771 -0.89 5.22 15.68
C TRP A 771 -1.06 6.12 16.91
N ALA A 772 -0.22 5.98 17.93
CA ALA A 772 -0.26 6.82 19.12
C ALA A 772 -0.09 8.31 18.76
N ALA A 773 0.83 8.61 17.84
CA ALA A 773 1.05 9.97 17.34
C ALA A 773 -0.15 10.51 16.56
N LEU A 774 -0.76 9.71 15.65
CA LEU A 774 -1.98 10.09 14.94
C LEU A 774 -3.15 10.39 15.88
N LEU A 775 -3.39 9.50 16.85
CA LEU A 775 -4.48 9.66 17.83
C LEU A 775 -4.25 10.89 18.70
N CYS A 776 -3.00 11.15 19.11
CA CYS A 776 -2.65 12.34 19.86
C CYS A 776 -2.90 13.62 19.05
N ARG A 777 -2.43 13.69 17.80
CA ARG A 777 -2.65 14.83 16.89
C ARG A 777 -4.14 15.06 16.60
N LYS A 778 -4.94 14.00 16.44
CA LYS A 778 -6.40 14.10 16.24
C LYS A 778 -7.11 14.84 17.39
N THR A 779 -6.55 14.86 18.61
CA THR A 779 -7.12 15.64 19.74
C THR A 779 -7.03 17.16 19.57
N PHE A 780 -6.28 17.67 18.60
CA PHE A 780 -6.14 19.10 18.33
C PHE A 780 -7.24 19.64 17.40
N ILE A 781 -8.17 18.79 16.96
CA ILE A 781 -9.29 19.20 16.08
C ILE A 781 -10.17 20.28 16.71
N GLN A 782 -10.16 20.40 18.04
CA GLN A 782 -10.82 21.48 18.78
C GLN A 782 -10.41 22.89 18.29
N TYR A 783 -9.19 23.06 17.79
CA TYR A 783 -8.68 24.33 17.24
C TYR A 783 -9.16 24.62 15.81
N VAL A 784 -9.85 23.66 15.17
CA VAL A 784 -10.59 23.91 13.92
C VAL A 784 -11.93 24.58 14.23
N TRP A 785 -12.56 24.21 15.35
CA TRP A 785 -13.89 24.68 15.72
C TRP A 785 -13.90 26.06 16.39
N ASP A 786 -12.79 26.44 17.03
CA ASP A 786 -12.69 27.68 17.79
C ASP A 786 -11.39 28.41 17.43
N VAL A 787 -11.53 29.42 16.56
CA VAL A 787 -10.40 30.21 16.00
C VAL A 787 -10.00 31.36 16.94
N ASP A 788 -10.87 31.73 17.89
CA ASP A 788 -10.81 32.97 18.66
C ASP A 788 -10.50 32.79 20.16
N THR A 789 -10.54 31.58 20.71
CA THR A 789 -10.03 31.38 22.08
C THR A 789 -8.50 31.36 22.09
N THR A 790 -7.91 32.41 22.64
CA THR A 790 -6.51 32.44 23.10
C THR A 790 -6.43 31.75 24.47
N PRO A 791 -6.04 30.46 24.56
CA PRO A 791 -5.80 29.84 25.86
C PRO A 791 -4.63 30.54 26.57
N SER A 792 -4.63 30.44 27.90
CA SER A 792 -3.54 30.94 28.75
C SER A 792 -2.16 30.47 28.28
N GLN A 793 -1.16 31.35 28.37
CA GLN A 793 0.17 31.19 27.78
C GLN A 793 0.88 29.86 28.16
N ASP A 794 0.69 29.37 29.39
CA ASP A 794 1.27 28.10 29.86
C ASP A 794 0.62 26.84 29.25
N ARG A 795 -0.71 26.85 29.04
CA ARG A 795 -1.40 25.73 28.39
C ARG A 795 -1.02 25.60 26.91
N HIS A 796 -0.69 26.73 26.29
CA HIS A 796 -0.23 26.78 24.92
C HIS A 796 1.10 26.05 24.71
N PHE A 797 2.04 26.22 25.65
CA PHE A 797 3.37 25.61 25.58
C PHE A 797 3.32 24.07 25.59
N ALA A 798 2.63 23.48 26.57
CA ALA A 798 2.58 22.03 26.71
C ALA A 798 1.82 21.35 25.55
N ALA A 799 0.72 21.96 25.08
CA ALA A 799 -0.03 21.46 23.95
C ALA A 799 0.77 21.54 22.65
N LEU A 800 1.44 22.67 22.37
CA LEU A 800 2.26 22.82 21.17
C LEU A 800 3.46 21.86 21.17
N ARG A 801 4.15 21.72 22.30
CA ARG A 801 5.23 20.73 22.45
C ARG A 801 4.74 19.32 22.13
N CYS A 802 3.60 18.93 22.71
CA CYS A 802 2.97 17.64 22.47
C CYS A 802 2.68 17.42 20.97
N PHE A 803 2.09 18.43 20.31
CA PHE A 803 1.84 18.37 18.86
C PHE A 803 3.13 18.18 18.06
N ILE A 804 4.19 18.96 18.34
CA ILE A 804 5.47 18.89 17.63
C ILE A 804 6.13 17.51 17.82
N GLU A 805 6.23 17.03 19.06
CA GLU A 805 6.82 15.71 19.36
C GLU A 805 6.05 14.56 18.68
N CYS A 806 4.71 14.62 18.69
CA CYS A 806 3.88 13.66 17.98
C CYS A 806 4.04 13.79 16.46
N SER A 807 4.22 15.00 15.93
CA SER A 807 4.47 15.24 14.50
C SER A 807 5.77 14.59 14.03
N ILE A 808 6.84 14.77 14.80
CA ILE A 808 8.14 14.14 14.51
C ILE A 808 8.03 12.62 14.65
N THR A 809 7.39 12.14 15.71
CA THR A 809 7.17 10.70 15.93
C THR A 809 6.35 10.06 14.81
N LEU A 810 5.28 10.72 14.35
CA LEU A 810 4.46 10.27 13.24
C LEU A 810 5.32 10.08 11.99
N GLN A 811 6.13 11.10 11.67
CA GLN A 811 6.95 11.11 10.48
C GLN A 811 8.09 10.08 10.53
N ASP A 812 8.76 9.94 11.67
CA ASP A 812 9.86 8.97 11.84
C ASP A 812 9.39 7.52 11.75
N ASN A 813 8.12 7.27 12.12
CA ASN A 813 7.49 5.95 12.14
C ASN A 813 6.56 5.68 10.94
N LEU A 814 6.53 6.58 9.95
CA LEU A 814 5.88 6.33 8.68
C LEU A 814 6.80 5.45 7.81
N PHE A 815 6.34 4.25 7.47
CA PHE A 815 7.10 3.30 6.65
C PHE A 815 6.49 3.15 5.25
N GLY A 816 7.33 3.24 4.23
CA GLY A 816 6.92 2.98 2.84
C GLY A 816 6.10 4.12 2.22
N ASP A 817 5.35 3.77 1.17
CA ASP A 817 4.43 4.68 0.49
C ASP A 817 3.14 4.85 1.32
N PRO A 818 2.74 6.08 1.69
CA PRO A 818 1.47 6.34 2.36
C PRO A 818 0.25 5.79 1.64
N ALA A 819 0.27 5.70 0.31
CA ALA A 819 -0.82 5.13 -0.47
C ALA A 819 -0.99 3.61 -0.25
N ALA A 820 0.09 2.92 0.14
CA ALA A 820 0.13 1.48 0.40
C ALA A 820 -0.16 1.11 1.88
N LEU A 821 -0.43 2.10 2.74
CA LEU A 821 -0.83 1.84 4.12
C LEU A 821 -2.14 1.02 4.19
N PRO A 822 -2.31 0.18 5.23
CA PRO A 822 -3.61 -0.44 5.52
C PRO A 822 -4.72 0.61 5.59
N VAL A 823 -5.91 0.28 5.07
CA VAL A 823 -7.04 1.22 4.90
C VAL A 823 -7.32 2.06 6.16
N PRO A 824 -7.42 1.50 7.39
CA PRO A 824 -7.66 2.32 8.58
C PRO A 824 -6.54 3.35 8.85
N ALA A 825 -5.28 2.93 8.70
CA ALA A 825 -4.12 3.79 8.91
C ALA A 825 -4.04 4.91 7.86
N ARG A 826 -4.33 4.57 6.59
CA ARG A 826 -4.39 5.52 5.49
C ARG A 826 -5.49 6.56 5.72
N ASN A 827 -6.69 6.11 6.09
CA ASN A 827 -7.82 7.02 6.33
C ASN A 827 -7.57 7.95 7.52
N ALA A 828 -6.97 7.43 8.60
CA ALA A 828 -6.57 8.24 9.76
C ALA A 828 -5.49 9.28 9.39
N LEU A 829 -4.52 8.91 8.56
CA LEU A 829 -3.51 9.84 8.05
C LEU A 829 -4.11 10.93 7.16
N ILE A 830 -5.05 10.59 6.27
CA ILE A 830 -5.75 11.58 5.43
C ILE A 830 -6.51 12.58 6.31
N ALA A 831 -7.25 12.10 7.31
CA ALA A 831 -7.98 12.96 8.24
C ALA A 831 -7.03 13.88 9.02
N ASP A 832 -5.88 13.36 9.49
CA ASP A 832 -4.84 14.14 10.17
C ASP A 832 -4.23 15.22 9.27
N LEU A 833 -3.91 14.90 8.02
CA LEU A 833 -3.35 15.85 7.05
C LEU A 833 -4.31 17.01 6.80
N LYS A 834 -5.59 16.71 6.55
CA LYS A 834 -6.61 17.75 6.32
C LYS A 834 -6.84 18.61 7.56
N MET A 835 -6.95 17.99 8.73
CA MET A 835 -7.10 18.70 10.01
C MET A 835 -5.90 19.61 10.29
N THR A 836 -4.67 19.09 10.14
CA THR A 836 -3.43 19.85 10.36
C THR A 836 -3.32 21.02 9.40
N TYR A 837 -3.75 20.82 8.15
CA TYR A 837 -3.82 21.88 7.17
C TYR A 837 -4.85 22.95 7.55
N ARG A 838 -6.03 22.59 8.05
CA ARG A 838 -7.02 23.58 8.53
C ARG A 838 -6.48 24.44 9.67
N ILE A 839 -5.71 23.87 10.61
CA ILE A 839 -5.12 24.64 11.73
C ILE A 839 -3.73 25.25 11.45
N ARG A 840 -3.25 25.21 10.20
CA ARG A 840 -1.86 25.60 9.83
C ARG A 840 -1.45 27.00 10.32
N PHE A 841 -2.34 27.98 10.22
CA PHE A 841 -2.08 29.36 10.65
C PHE A 841 -2.08 29.49 12.17
N VAL A 842 -2.95 28.75 12.87
CA VAL A 842 -2.95 28.68 14.33
C VAL A 842 -1.61 28.12 14.80
N LEU A 843 -1.18 26.98 14.24
CA LEU A 843 0.11 26.36 14.56
C LEU A 843 1.30 27.29 14.33
N LEU A 844 1.30 28.05 13.22
CA LEU A 844 2.39 28.98 12.92
C LEU A 844 2.42 30.14 13.93
N ARG A 845 1.28 30.77 14.19
CA ARG A 845 1.14 31.84 15.19
C ARG A 845 1.60 31.36 16.57
N SER A 846 1.17 30.16 16.95
CA SER A 846 1.54 29.50 18.21
C SER A 846 3.03 29.26 18.36
N LEU A 847 3.66 28.78 17.29
CA LEU A 847 5.09 28.52 17.27
C LEU A 847 5.92 29.81 17.34
N MET A 848 5.51 30.84 16.62
CA MET A 848 6.17 32.16 16.68
C MET A 848 6.02 32.81 18.06
N ALA A 849 4.89 32.59 18.75
CA ALA A 849 4.65 33.10 20.09
C ALA A 849 5.41 32.32 21.19
N SER A 850 5.83 31.08 20.93
CA SER A 850 6.46 30.20 21.93
C SER A 850 7.52 29.28 21.32
N THR A 851 8.67 29.86 20.95
CA THR A 851 9.81 29.11 20.37
C THR A 851 10.31 28.00 21.30
N LYS A 852 10.24 28.24 22.61
CA LYS A 852 10.59 27.26 23.65
C LYS A 852 9.88 25.92 23.50
N SER A 853 8.68 25.89 22.93
CA SER A 853 7.92 24.64 22.74
C SER A 853 8.61 23.72 21.73
N LEU A 854 9.15 24.30 20.65
CA LEU A 854 9.94 23.58 19.65
C LEU A 854 11.30 23.17 20.21
N GLU A 855 11.99 24.07 20.91
CA GLU A 855 13.26 23.78 21.59
C GLU A 855 13.12 22.58 22.54
N SER A 856 12.07 22.60 23.38
CA SER A 856 11.77 21.52 24.31
C SER A 856 11.38 20.21 23.64
N ALA A 857 10.67 20.27 22.51
CA ALA A 857 10.35 19.09 21.71
C ALA A 857 11.60 18.49 21.05
N ILE A 858 12.50 19.34 20.53
CA ILE A 858 13.79 18.92 19.95
C ILE A 858 14.64 18.26 21.03
N ASP A 859 14.75 18.85 22.22
CA ASP A 859 15.54 18.26 23.31
C ASP A 859 14.97 16.92 23.79
N SER A 860 13.65 16.70 23.66
CA SER A 860 12.98 15.44 23.97
C SER A 860 13.20 14.35 22.92
N VAL A 861 13.13 14.70 21.62
CA VAL A 861 13.29 13.75 20.51
C VAL A 861 14.77 13.47 20.21
N TRP A 862 15.60 14.48 20.36
CA TRP A 862 17.05 14.44 20.16
C TRP A 862 17.75 14.79 21.49
N PRO A 863 17.81 13.86 22.46
CA PRO A 863 18.43 14.14 23.76
C PRO A 863 19.95 14.33 23.65
N GLN A 864 20.50 15.22 24.47
CA GLN A 864 21.94 15.33 24.70
C GLN A 864 22.39 14.28 25.72
N SER A 865 23.67 13.89 25.68
CA SER A 865 24.23 12.99 26.71
C SER A 865 24.40 13.70 28.05
N GLU A 866 24.32 12.95 29.14
CA GLU A 866 24.57 13.47 30.49
C GLU A 866 25.93 14.20 30.58
N GLY A 867 25.92 15.41 31.12
CA GLY A 867 27.10 16.25 31.31
C GLY A 867 27.45 17.20 30.14
N GLN A 868 26.70 17.20 29.03
CA GLN A 868 26.89 18.19 27.96
C GLN A 868 26.25 19.55 28.29
N ILE A 869 26.82 20.63 27.75
CA ILE A 869 26.25 21.98 27.84
C ILE A 869 24.91 21.99 27.10
N ALA A 870 23.88 22.54 27.74
CA ALA A 870 22.57 22.70 27.16
C ALA A 870 22.63 23.48 25.83
N ARG A 871 21.87 23.04 24.83
CA ARG A 871 21.82 23.72 23.53
C ARG A 871 21.36 25.17 23.69
N SER A 872 22.06 26.07 23.01
CA SER A 872 21.65 27.47 22.88
C SER A 872 21.12 27.70 21.46
N TYR A 873 19.80 27.90 21.37
CA TYR A 873 19.07 28.10 20.12
C TYR A 873 19.04 29.59 19.72
N SER A 874 19.19 29.88 18.43
CA SER A 874 18.90 31.21 17.89
C SER A 874 17.39 31.44 17.77
N PRO A 875 16.94 32.72 17.70
CA PRO A 875 15.56 33.03 17.35
C PRO A 875 15.11 32.29 16.09
N LEU A 876 13.83 31.89 16.04
CA LEU A 876 13.26 31.25 14.85
C LEU A 876 13.20 32.26 13.71
N GLU A 877 13.70 31.87 12.56
CA GLU A 877 13.46 32.58 11.31
C GLU A 877 12.08 32.17 10.78
N SER A 878 11.22 33.15 10.51
CA SER A 878 9.92 32.91 9.88
C SER A 878 10.12 32.40 8.45
N PRO A 879 9.23 31.53 7.93
CA PRO A 879 9.30 31.10 6.54
C PRO A 879 9.31 32.31 5.59
N GLU A 880 10.34 32.42 4.75
CA GLU A 880 10.46 33.49 3.73
C GLU A 880 9.29 33.47 2.73
N TYR A 881 8.62 32.31 2.58
CA TYR A 881 7.40 32.14 1.79
C TYR A 881 6.48 31.08 2.42
N PRO A 882 5.17 31.34 2.63
CA PRO A 882 4.24 30.41 3.28
C PRO A 882 3.92 29.13 2.49
N LYS A 883 4.56 28.89 1.33
CA LYS A 883 4.30 27.70 0.51
C LYS A 883 4.94 26.42 1.03
N ASP A 884 6.04 26.51 1.78
CA ASP A 884 6.81 25.33 2.17
C ASP A 884 6.81 25.01 3.68
N TRP A 885 6.22 25.86 4.53
CA TRP A 885 5.97 25.59 5.97
C TRP A 885 7.20 25.18 6.80
N TRP A 886 8.41 25.52 6.36
CA TRP A 886 9.66 25.29 7.10
C TRP A 886 9.95 26.45 8.03
N VAL A 887 10.40 26.13 9.24
CA VAL A 887 11.04 27.07 10.16
C VAL A 887 12.49 26.70 10.36
N LYS A 888 13.33 27.71 10.59
CA LYS A 888 14.78 27.54 10.75
C LYS A 888 15.25 28.12 12.08
N SER A 889 16.18 27.41 12.73
CA SER A 889 16.92 27.88 13.91
C SER A 889 18.33 27.30 13.88
N THR A 890 19.28 27.92 14.58
CA THR A 890 20.67 27.44 14.67
C THR A 890 21.05 27.18 16.13
N ILE A 891 21.78 26.08 16.36
CA ILE A 891 22.41 25.78 17.65
C ILE A 891 23.82 26.36 17.61
N ARG A 892 24.16 27.19 18.62
CA ARG A 892 25.50 27.77 18.74
C ARG A 892 26.58 26.69 18.93
N ALA A 893 27.75 26.91 18.34
CA ALA A 893 28.91 26.06 18.55
C ALA A 893 29.34 26.06 20.03
N THR A 894 29.82 24.91 20.52
CA THR A 894 30.39 24.74 21.87
C THR A 894 31.80 24.17 21.76
N GLU A 895 32.54 24.08 22.88
CA GLU A 895 33.82 23.36 22.89
C GLU A 895 33.62 21.92 22.39
N GLY A 896 34.16 21.64 21.20
CA GLY A 896 34.09 20.33 20.56
C GLY A 896 32.90 20.06 19.63
N ASN A 897 31.89 20.95 19.51
CA ASN A 897 30.79 20.82 18.54
C ASN A 897 30.70 22.06 17.63
N GLN A 898 30.52 21.83 16.33
CA GLN A 898 30.26 22.86 15.34
C GLN A 898 28.84 23.43 15.48
N GLN A 899 28.63 24.62 14.91
CA GLN A 899 27.29 25.20 14.77
C GLN A 899 26.43 24.26 13.92
N GLN A 900 25.19 24.01 14.34
CA GLN A 900 24.26 23.14 13.63
C GLN A 900 22.99 23.90 13.24
N THR A 901 22.44 23.65 12.07
CA THR A 901 21.23 24.31 11.56
C THR A 901 20.05 23.35 11.59
N ILE A 902 18.98 23.73 12.28
CA ILE A 902 17.74 22.98 12.42
C ILE A 902 16.73 23.50 11.42
N HIS A 903 16.08 22.57 10.70
CA HIS A 903 14.90 22.84 9.90
C HIS A 903 13.75 21.96 10.39
N TYR A 904 12.62 22.58 10.72
CA TYR A 904 11.40 21.87 11.10
C TYR A 904 10.26 22.20 10.15
N HIS A 905 9.62 21.18 9.58
CA HIS A 905 8.44 21.36 8.73
C HIS A 905 7.18 21.29 9.58
N LEU A 906 6.45 22.40 9.68
CA LEU A 906 5.34 22.56 10.62
C LEU A 906 4.22 21.52 10.43
N LEU A 907 3.80 21.28 9.18
CA LEU A 907 2.67 20.38 8.88
C LEU A 907 3.08 18.89 8.82
N GLY A 908 4.15 18.60 8.08
CA GLY A 908 4.66 17.25 7.86
C GLY A 908 5.50 16.68 8.99
N GLY A 909 5.82 17.46 10.04
CA GLY A 909 6.57 16.98 11.20
C GLY A 909 8.03 16.62 10.94
N HIS A 910 8.59 16.99 9.80
CA HIS A 910 9.99 16.68 9.47
C HIS A 910 10.94 17.49 10.35
N LEU A 911 11.91 16.83 10.96
CA LEU A 911 12.99 17.47 11.70
C LEU A 911 14.34 17.11 11.06
N LEU A 912 15.03 18.12 10.55
CA LEU A 912 16.34 18.00 9.91
C LEU A 912 17.38 18.81 10.69
N VAL A 913 18.59 18.26 10.82
CA VAL A 913 19.77 18.95 11.37
C VAL A 913 20.87 18.88 10.31
N ASP A 914 21.39 20.04 9.90
CA ASP A 914 22.39 20.20 8.82
C ASP A 914 21.96 19.50 7.52
N GLY A 915 20.66 19.60 7.21
CA GLY A 915 20.04 18.98 6.03
C GLY A 915 19.80 17.46 6.16
N GLN A 916 20.10 16.84 7.31
CA GLN A 916 19.96 15.40 7.52
C GLN A 916 18.81 15.06 8.48
N PRO A 917 18.01 14.00 8.19
CA PRO A 917 16.94 13.58 9.07
C PRO A 917 17.48 12.93 10.35
N ILE A 918 16.77 13.14 11.45
CA ILE A 918 17.05 12.50 12.74
C ILE A 918 16.57 11.04 12.72
N GLY A 919 17.25 10.15 13.45
CA GLY A 919 16.67 8.89 13.91
C GLY A 919 16.77 7.68 12.98
N LYS A 920 17.39 7.76 11.79
CA LYS A 920 17.75 6.54 11.02
C LYS A 920 19.02 6.75 10.20
N LEU A 921 19.96 5.82 10.33
CA LEU A 921 21.11 5.74 9.43
C LEU A 921 20.60 5.43 7.99
N PRO A 922 21.08 6.12 6.94
CA PRO A 922 20.67 5.82 5.57
C PRO A 922 20.87 4.33 5.22
N ALA A 923 19.92 3.73 4.49
CA ALA A 923 19.92 2.29 4.16
C ALA A 923 21.25 1.82 3.53
N LYS A 924 21.86 2.66 2.67
CA LYS A 924 23.19 2.45 2.07
C LYS A 924 24.33 2.18 3.08
N HIS A 925 24.16 2.55 4.34
CA HIS A 925 25.15 2.38 5.40
C HIS A 925 24.73 1.35 6.46
N GLY A 926 23.45 0.95 6.49
CA GLY A 926 22.91 -0.04 7.44
C GLY A 926 23.46 -1.45 7.24
N GLU A 927 23.91 -1.78 6.02
CA GLU A 927 24.52 -3.08 5.65
C GLU A 927 26.06 -3.07 5.77
N SER A 928 26.63 -2.09 6.46
CA SER A 928 28.08 -2.01 6.64
C SER A 928 28.61 -3.17 7.48
N VAL A 929 29.50 -3.98 6.91
CA VAL A 929 30.23 -5.07 7.60
C VAL A 929 30.95 -4.56 8.85
N VAL A 930 31.40 -3.30 8.85
CA VAL A 930 32.04 -2.66 10.02
C VAL A 930 31.04 -2.47 11.16
N LEU A 931 29.82 -2.00 10.85
CA LEU A 931 28.77 -1.78 11.86
C LEU A 931 28.22 -3.11 12.37
N GLU A 932 27.98 -4.08 11.48
CA GLU A 932 27.58 -5.44 11.90
C GLU A 932 28.67 -6.09 12.76
N GLY A 933 29.94 -5.86 12.44
CA GLY A 933 31.07 -6.30 13.25
C GLY A 933 31.03 -5.71 14.67
N LEU A 934 30.87 -4.39 14.81
CA LEU A 934 30.93 -3.72 16.11
C LEU A 934 29.66 -3.90 16.96
N PHE A 935 28.49 -3.93 16.34
CA PHE A 935 27.19 -3.85 17.02
C PHE A 935 26.28 -5.07 16.78
N GLY A 936 26.66 -6.00 15.90
CA GLY A 936 25.81 -7.11 15.46
C GLY A 936 24.69 -6.65 14.52
N LYS A 937 23.68 -7.50 14.31
CA LYS A 937 22.49 -7.21 13.47
C LYS A 937 21.47 -6.29 14.14
N GLN A 938 21.93 -5.30 14.90
CA GLN A 938 21.06 -4.36 15.63
C GLN A 938 20.72 -3.15 14.75
N SER A 939 19.51 -2.62 14.89
CA SER A 939 19.12 -1.36 14.23
C SER A 939 19.73 -0.18 14.98
N LEU A 940 20.71 0.49 14.37
CA LEU A 940 21.42 1.61 14.99
C LEU A 940 20.64 2.91 14.83
N LEU A 941 20.21 3.46 15.97
CA LEU A 941 19.62 4.79 16.03
C LEU A 941 20.73 5.85 15.98
N THR A 942 20.69 6.71 14.96
CA THR A 942 21.70 7.76 14.76
C THR A 942 21.07 9.14 14.72
N TYR A 943 21.78 10.10 15.29
CA TYR A 943 21.53 11.53 15.17
C TYR A 943 22.64 12.20 14.35
N PRO A 944 22.40 13.38 13.76
CA PRO A 944 23.45 14.16 13.13
C PRO A 944 24.53 14.58 14.15
N SER A 945 25.80 14.47 13.77
CA SER A 945 26.92 14.80 14.65
C SER A 945 27.44 16.21 14.42
N GLY A 946 27.61 16.97 15.51
CA GLY A 946 28.34 18.25 15.48
C GLY A 946 29.87 18.11 15.52
N ARG A 947 30.43 16.88 15.51
CA ARG A 947 31.89 16.68 15.58
C ARG A 947 32.52 16.91 14.19
N PRO A 948 33.65 17.65 14.10
CA PRO A 948 34.36 17.81 12.83
C PRO A 948 34.71 16.47 12.18
N GLY A 949 34.40 16.32 10.89
CA GLY A 949 34.67 15.10 10.13
C GLY A 949 33.72 13.92 10.41
N MET A 950 32.70 14.10 11.25
CA MET A 950 31.66 13.11 11.54
C MET A 950 30.31 13.54 10.99
N SER A 951 29.51 12.57 10.55
CA SER A 951 28.17 12.84 10.01
C SER A 951 27.09 12.42 11.00
N TYR A 952 27.30 11.32 11.72
CA TYR A 952 26.31 10.75 12.62
C TYR A 952 26.91 10.46 14.01
N VAL A 953 26.06 10.39 15.02
CA VAL A 953 26.36 9.92 16.37
C VAL A 953 25.29 8.92 16.78
N LEU A 954 25.66 7.84 17.44
CA LEU A 954 24.69 6.93 18.01
C LEU A 954 23.91 7.64 19.13
N ALA A 955 22.61 7.43 19.16
CA ALA A 955 21.72 8.10 20.09
C ALA A 955 22.03 7.83 21.56
N PHE A 956 22.60 6.66 21.85
CA PHE A 956 22.95 6.25 23.20
C PHE A 956 24.42 5.87 23.28
N PRO A 957 25.08 6.20 24.41
CA PRO A 957 26.42 5.74 24.66
C PRO A 957 26.44 4.22 24.86
N ILE A 958 27.45 3.56 24.31
CA ILE A 958 27.65 2.11 24.46
C ILE A 958 28.77 1.91 25.47
N ASN A 959 28.47 1.29 26.61
CA ASN A 959 29.40 1.15 27.74
C ASN A 959 30.07 2.48 28.15
N GLY A 960 29.33 3.60 28.08
CA GLY A 960 29.85 4.94 28.39
C GLY A 960 30.57 5.63 27.22
N HIS A 961 30.75 4.97 26.07
CA HIS A 961 31.35 5.57 24.88
C HIS A 961 30.31 6.23 23.98
N GLN A 962 30.49 7.51 23.64
CA GLN A 962 29.75 8.14 22.55
C GLN A 962 30.34 7.73 21.21
N ILE A 963 29.53 7.09 20.37
CA ILE A 963 30.00 6.57 19.08
C ILE A 963 29.61 7.53 17.97
N HIS A 964 30.59 8.05 17.24
CA HIS A 964 30.43 8.90 16.08
C HIS A 964 30.79 8.14 14.79
N LEU A 965 30.01 8.37 13.74
CA LEU A 965 30.19 7.78 12.43
C LEU A 965 30.48 8.89 11.42
N GLY A 966 31.58 8.77 10.68
CA GLY A 966 32.00 9.72 9.66
C GLY A 966 32.40 9.01 8.38
N PHE A 967 32.78 9.80 7.36
CA PHE A 967 33.23 9.26 6.08
C PHE A 967 34.49 9.97 5.61
N ARG A 968 35.55 9.21 5.27
CA ARG A 968 36.72 9.73 4.55
C ARG A 968 36.83 8.99 3.24
N ASN A 969 36.90 9.71 2.11
CA ASN A 969 36.97 9.13 0.77
C ASN A 969 35.88 8.06 0.49
N LYS A 970 34.67 8.27 1.03
CA LYS A 970 33.50 7.36 1.00
C LYS A 970 33.60 6.12 1.91
N ASP A 971 34.71 5.89 2.59
CA ASP A 971 34.84 4.82 3.59
C ASP A 971 34.28 5.26 4.95
N LEU A 972 33.51 4.37 5.58
CA LEU A 972 32.95 4.59 6.92
C LEU A 972 34.04 4.58 7.99
N ILE A 973 34.00 5.56 8.89
CA ILE A 973 34.85 5.67 10.07
C ILE A 973 33.97 5.64 11.31
N VAL A 974 34.47 4.97 12.34
CA VAL A 974 33.82 4.91 13.65
C VAL A 974 34.79 5.45 14.69
N GLN A 975 34.39 6.52 15.40
CA GLN A 975 35.13 7.05 16.54
C GLN A 975 34.32 6.88 17.83
N ALA A 976 34.97 6.46 18.90
CA ALA A 976 34.39 6.31 20.22
C ALA A 976 35.03 7.33 21.18
N TYR A 977 34.20 8.18 21.77
CA TYR A 977 34.61 9.22 22.71
C TYR A 977 34.26 8.79 24.13
N ILE A 978 35.24 8.86 25.03
CA ILE A 978 35.04 8.62 26.46
C ILE A 978 35.95 9.56 27.25
N CYS A 979 35.35 10.44 28.05
CA CYS A 979 36.07 11.53 28.72
C CYS A 979 36.97 12.30 27.72
N ASP A 980 38.27 12.33 27.97
CA ASP A 980 39.28 12.99 27.13
C ASP A 980 39.95 12.07 26.09
N THR A 981 39.46 10.84 25.95
CA THR A 981 40.02 9.82 25.04
C THR A 981 39.18 9.73 23.77
N VAL A 982 39.85 9.77 22.61
CA VAL A 982 39.22 9.59 21.30
C VAL A 982 39.81 8.35 20.64
N LEU A 983 39.00 7.31 20.51
CA LEU A 983 39.40 6.05 19.90
C LEU A 983 38.83 5.96 18.48
N GLU A 984 39.64 5.60 17.50
CA GLU A 984 39.19 5.31 16.15
C GLU A 984 39.29 3.82 15.84
N PHE A 985 38.23 3.26 15.25
CA PHE A 985 38.21 1.87 14.82
C PHE A 985 39.14 1.66 13.61
N VAL A 986 40.04 0.67 13.73
CA VAL A 986 40.93 0.25 12.63
C VAL A 986 40.42 -1.07 12.05
N PRO A 987 40.02 -1.12 10.75
CA PRO A 987 39.54 -2.35 10.13
C PRO A 987 40.61 -3.46 10.10
N PRO A 988 40.26 -4.74 10.35
CA PRO A 988 41.21 -5.86 10.34
C PRO A 988 42.02 -5.99 9.05
N LYS A 989 41.38 -5.69 7.90
CA LYS A 989 42.00 -5.69 6.57
C LYS A 989 43.22 -4.76 6.42
N VAL A 990 43.40 -3.80 7.32
CA VAL A 990 44.54 -2.87 7.33
C VAL A 990 45.84 -3.58 7.73
N PHE A 991 45.76 -4.66 8.50
CA PHE A 991 46.93 -5.39 9.00
C PHE A 991 47.50 -6.42 8.00
N GLY A 992 46.92 -6.53 6.80
CA GLY A 992 47.40 -7.44 5.74
C GLY A 992 46.56 -8.72 5.58
N ASP A 993 47.12 -9.71 4.89
CA ASP A 993 46.51 -11.02 4.60
C ASP A 993 47.37 -12.17 5.15
N GLU A 994 46.95 -13.43 4.94
CA GLU A 994 47.67 -14.61 5.45
C GLU A 994 49.11 -14.75 4.93
N SER A 995 49.43 -14.13 3.80
CA SER A 995 50.75 -14.19 3.16
C SER A 995 51.65 -13.02 3.55
N ASN A 996 51.07 -11.88 3.90
CA ASN A 996 51.77 -10.65 4.26
C ASN A 996 50.97 -9.90 5.34
N PHE A 997 51.35 -10.07 6.61
CA PHE A 997 50.65 -9.53 7.78
C PHE A 997 51.57 -8.78 8.75
N ASP A 998 51.01 -7.74 9.36
CA ASP A 998 51.68 -6.89 10.36
C ASP A 998 51.46 -7.38 11.80
N LEU A 999 50.36 -8.08 12.06
CA LEU A 999 49.99 -8.64 13.35
C LEU A 999 49.63 -10.13 13.18
N PRO A 1000 49.99 -11.01 14.14
CA PRO A 1000 49.58 -12.41 14.09
C PRO A 1000 48.06 -12.57 14.02
N ALA A 1001 47.59 -13.64 13.35
CA ALA A 1001 46.16 -13.93 13.21
C ALA A 1001 45.40 -13.92 14.54
N SER A 1002 46.00 -14.39 15.64
CA SER A 1002 45.39 -14.37 16.98
C SER A 1002 45.14 -12.97 17.58
N LEU A 1003 45.79 -11.93 17.04
CA LEU A 1003 45.59 -10.52 17.40
C LEU A 1003 44.69 -9.78 16.40
N VAL A 1004 44.35 -10.40 15.27
CA VAL A 1004 43.49 -9.81 14.23
C VAL A 1004 42.11 -10.47 14.25
N GLU A 1005 42.06 -11.79 14.24
CA GLU A 1005 40.83 -12.58 14.31
C GLU A 1005 40.14 -12.41 15.66
N ASN A 1006 38.79 -12.35 15.64
CA ASN A 1006 37.95 -12.19 16.83
C ASN A 1006 38.31 -11.00 17.75
N SER A 1007 39.04 -10.03 17.20
CA SER A 1007 39.54 -8.85 17.91
C SER A 1007 39.04 -7.56 17.24
N VAL A 1008 38.94 -6.49 18.03
CA VAL A 1008 38.60 -5.14 17.59
C VAL A 1008 39.76 -4.22 17.97
N HIS A 1009 40.19 -3.40 17.01
CA HIS A 1009 41.38 -2.56 17.12
C HIS A 1009 40.96 -1.10 17.27
N TRP A 1010 41.31 -0.50 18.41
CA TRP A 1010 41.00 0.89 18.73
C TRP A 1010 42.29 1.70 18.79
N LEU A 1011 42.46 2.66 17.88
CA LEU A 1011 43.58 3.58 17.88
C LEU A 1011 43.21 4.81 18.72
N ASP A 1012 43.94 5.05 19.81
CA ASP A 1012 43.85 6.31 20.53
C ASP A 1012 44.52 7.42 19.72
N LEU A 1013 43.72 8.36 19.23
CA LEU A 1013 44.16 9.44 18.37
C LEU A 1013 45.03 10.48 19.09
N ARG A 1014 44.97 10.53 20.43
CA ARG A 1014 45.75 11.47 21.24
C ARG A 1014 47.12 10.90 21.62
N THR A 1015 47.16 9.62 22.01
CA THR A 1015 48.40 8.97 22.45
C THR A 1015 49.15 8.26 21.33
N GLY A 1016 48.48 7.93 20.22
CA GLY A 1016 49.06 7.13 19.14
C GLY A 1016 49.19 5.65 19.47
N VAL A 1017 48.46 5.17 20.49
CA VAL A 1017 48.49 3.77 20.93
C VAL A 1017 47.30 3.02 20.37
N LEU A 1018 47.56 1.93 19.65
CA LEU A 1018 46.56 0.99 19.17
C LEU A 1018 46.32 -0.12 20.20
N GLU A 1019 45.10 -0.22 20.71
CA GLU A 1019 44.68 -1.30 21.60
C GLU A 1019 43.95 -2.42 20.86
N VAL A 1020 44.40 -3.66 21.06
CA VAL A 1020 43.74 -4.86 20.55
C VAL A 1020 42.83 -5.44 21.62
N ARG A 1021 41.51 -5.42 21.38
CA ARG A 1021 40.48 -5.85 22.34
C ARG A 1021 39.74 -7.08 21.83
N GLN A 1022 39.78 -8.16 22.59
CA GLN A 1022 39.12 -9.43 22.22
C GLN A 1022 37.62 -9.44 22.56
N ARG A 1023 36.80 -10.08 21.72
CA ARG A 1023 35.38 -10.31 22.00
C ARG A 1023 35.19 -11.19 23.25
N PRO A 1024 34.11 -11.00 24.03
CA PRO A 1024 33.02 -10.03 23.83
C PRO A 1024 33.29 -8.62 24.39
N ALA A 1025 34.39 -8.39 25.12
CA ALA A 1025 34.61 -7.15 25.86
C ALA A 1025 35.36 -6.08 25.04
N ILE A 1026 34.80 -5.71 23.89
CA ILE A 1026 35.46 -4.82 22.90
C ILE A 1026 35.47 -3.33 23.27
N TRP A 1027 34.62 -2.91 24.21
CA TRP A 1027 34.49 -1.50 24.62
C TRP A 1027 35.34 -1.14 25.83
N ASN A 1028 35.58 -2.09 26.73
CA ASN A 1028 36.25 -1.79 28.00
C ASN A 1028 37.75 -2.05 27.91
N PHE A 1029 38.54 -1.13 28.47
CA PHE A 1029 39.97 -1.34 28.65
C PHE A 1029 40.23 -2.50 29.63
N LYS A 1030 41.24 -3.33 29.33
CA LYS A 1030 41.76 -4.36 30.23
C LYS A 1030 43.30 -4.32 30.24
N PRO A 1031 43.96 -4.47 31.41
CA PRO A 1031 45.42 -4.56 31.48
C PRO A 1031 46.04 -5.73 30.70
N GLY A 1032 45.23 -6.73 30.31
CA GLY A 1032 45.64 -7.85 29.49
C GLY A 1032 45.54 -7.62 27.98
N ASN A 1033 45.09 -6.44 27.51
CA ASN A 1033 45.03 -6.13 26.09
C ASN A 1033 46.44 -5.91 25.52
N TRP A 1034 46.65 -6.29 24.27
CA TRP A 1034 47.87 -5.91 23.56
C TRP A 1034 47.80 -4.44 23.16
N ARG A 1035 48.91 -3.73 23.34
CA ARG A 1035 49.04 -2.30 23.04
C ARG A 1035 50.21 -2.07 22.11
N LEU A 1036 49.95 -1.58 20.92
CA LEU A 1036 50.95 -1.16 19.95
C LEU A 1036 51.09 0.35 20.01
N ASP A 1037 52.21 0.84 20.53
CA ASP A 1037 52.55 2.26 20.49
C ASP A 1037 53.25 2.58 19.17
N LEU A 1038 52.66 3.47 18.37
CA LEU A 1038 53.16 3.82 17.04
C LEU A 1038 54.42 4.70 17.08
N ASN A 1039 54.68 5.39 18.20
CA ASN A 1039 55.88 6.21 18.36
C ASN A 1039 57.11 5.33 18.62
N THR A 1040 56.97 4.34 19.50
CA THR A 1040 58.04 3.37 19.82
C THR A 1040 58.07 2.18 18.87
N ARG A 1041 56.97 1.95 18.13
CA ARG A 1041 56.69 0.76 17.31
C ARG A 1041 56.81 -0.56 18.07
N LYS A 1042 56.55 -0.53 19.38
CA LYS A 1042 56.55 -1.73 20.23
C LYS A 1042 55.11 -2.14 20.52
N ALA A 1043 54.84 -3.45 20.42
CA ALA A 1043 53.58 -4.02 20.91
C ALA A 1043 53.83 -4.83 22.18
N GLU A 1044 53.11 -4.50 23.26
CA GLU A 1044 53.34 -5.06 24.59
C GLU A 1044 52.03 -5.49 25.25
N ARG A 1045 52.15 -6.50 26.12
CA ARG A 1045 51.08 -7.00 26.99
C ARG A 1045 51.68 -7.48 28.30
N ARG A 1046 51.39 -6.80 29.41
CA ARG A 1046 51.97 -7.10 30.73
C ARG A 1046 53.51 -7.16 30.65
N ASN A 1047 54.10 -8.35 30.72
CA ASN A 1047 55.55 -8.57 30.66
C ASN A 1047 56.00 -9.20 29.33
N SER A 1048 55.12 -9.25 28.32
CA SER A 1048 55.40 -9.84 27.01
C SER A 1048 55.48 -8.74 25.94
N ALA A 1049 56.45 -8.86 25.03
CA ALA A 1049 56.59 -8.00 23.86
C ALA A 1049 56.41 -8.83 22.58
N LEU A 1050 55.80 -8.24 21.56
CA LEU A 1050 55.60 -8.88 20.27
C LEU A 1050 56.86 -8.77 19.42
N VAL A 1051 57.26 -9.89 18.82
CA VAL A 1051 58.36 -9.93 17.85
C VAL A 1051 57.80 -9.56 16.47
N ASP A 1052 58.53 -8.74 15.73
CA ASP A 1052 58.15 -8.29 14.38
C ASP A 1052 57.97 -9.50 13.45
N PRO A 1053 56.79 -9.71 12.83
CA PRO A 1053 56.52 -10.87 11.98
C PRO A 1053 57.51 -11.04 10.80
N PRO A 1054 57.98 -9.97 10.13
CA PRO A 1054 59.01 -10.06 9.09
C PRO A 1054 60.44 -10.32 9.61
N SER A 1055 60.66 -10.37 10.93
CA SER A 1055 62.00 -10.58 11.49
C SER A 1055 62.52 -12.00 11.24
N ARG A 1056 63.83 -12.11 11.01
CA ARG A 1056 64.52 -13.40 10.72
C ARG A 1056 64.46 -14.43 11.86
N ILE A 1057 63.95 -14.05 13.03
CA ILE A 1057 63.76 -14.95 14.19
C ILE A 1057 62.48 -15.78 14.05
N VAL A 1058 61.48 -15.30 13.31
CA VAL A 1058 60.25 -16.04 12.99
C VAL A 1058 60.51 -16.79 11.68
N PRO A 1059 60.72 -18.12 11.68
CA PRO A 1059 60.74 -18.84 10.42
C PRO A 1059 59.33 -18.76 9.83
N THR A 1060 59.22 -18.55 8.52
CA THR A 1060 57.99 -18.45 7.69
C THR A 1060 57.07 -19.67 7.75
N SER A 1061 57.18 -20.51 8.78
CA SER A 1061 56.70 -21.87 8.77
C SER A 1061 56.21 -22.39 10.13
N PHE A 1062 55.97 -21.52 11.10
CA PHE A 1062 55.41 -21.85 12.41
C PHE A 1062 54.15 -21.02 12.67
N ILE A 1063 53.01 -21.59 12.27
CA ILE A 1063 51.67 -21.14 12.63
C ILE A 1063 51.32 -21.89 13.92
N ASP A 1064 50.79 -21.16 14.92
CA ASP A 1064 50.48 -21.56 16.30
C ASP A 1064 51.62 -21.59 17.32
N PHE A 1065 51.69 -20.52 18.13
CA PHE A 1065 52.19 -20.57 19.49
C PHE A 1065 51.05 -20.33 20.48
N ARG A 1066 50.82 -21.29 21.39
CA ARG A 1066 50.51 -20.95 22.79
C ARG A 1066 51.85 -20.79 23.50
N LEU A 1067 52.18 -19.57 23.93
CA LEU A 1067 53.24 -19.34 24.90
C LEU A 1067 52.63 -19.33 26.29
N LEU A 1068 53.25 -20.07 27.21
CA LEU A 1068 52.92 -20.14 28.64
C LEU A 1068 53.04 -18.78 29.31
#